data_AF-A0A9D7IR97-F1
#
_entry.id   AF-A0A9D7IR97-F1
#
_cell.length_a   1.000
_cell.length_b   1.000
_cell.length_c   1.000
_cell.angle_alpha   90.00
_cell.angle_beta   90.00
_cell.angle_gamma   90.00
#
_symmetry.space_group_name_H-M   'P 1'
#
loop_
_entity.id
_entity.type
_entity.pdbx_description
1 polymer ?
#
loop_
_entity_poly.entity_id
_entity_poly.type
_entity_poly.pdbx_seq_one_letter_code
_entity_poly.pdbx_strand_id
1 'polypeptide(L)'
;MRAIEATLKLATRLLVLGATLGSAPHGVASDAAAAAQAAPVVTRQLPPAGAPNIVVVLLDDVGFGAASTFGGPVATPALEQLANDGLRYNRFHTTAICSPTRAALLTGRNSHAAGVGTVMNSATTYPGYRGVLRDDSATIARVLSQNGYATSAWGKWHLVPDWEATQSGPFTHWPTGVGFDTFHGFLGGEADQYEPTLYDGTTPVVRERQAGYHLTEDIAEHAISWMQMQRSVDPARPFFVYFAPGATHAPLQPPATWAERYRGKFDQGWDRLREETFAHQKKAGVIPRDALLTPRPAELPAWDSLTPEQKRTSARLMELYAAFLAHTDAQVGRLRDALKEMGQYDNTLFVYIVGDNGASAEGGLLGSSNYLGDLQGLQSNLASFADDPQALLGEHSYAHYNSGWAWATDTPFQWTKQVASHLGGTRNPMVLAWPARIRDRGGLRQQFGHVNDIVPTILEAAGIAAPASVNGVAQRPMDGTSLAYTFADAKAAERHTTQYFEIYGNRAIYHDGWMASAFRGRVPWNVISAPRSTDFAADRWELYDLRTDFSQGRDLAAREPGKLRELQQLFDTQAAANNVVLHNPSRENTRFPDLAAGRTHFAYRPGTIGIAEKEAPNTKTRSHVIEAHIRVPEGGAHGVLATLGGRSAGWSLYLDDAGVPVYRLRIFDAEEITLRGTAPLEAGAHVLRYEFATTGAGPVPGGTTRLSVDGKEAASATLKRSAMMYSIDETFDIGLDTGSSPADYRAPYPFTGEIQGVNIELR
;
A
#
# COMPACT_ATOMS: atom_id res chain seq x y z
N MET A 1 36.37 18.31 -47.75
CA MET A 1 37.77 17.81 -47.78
C MET A 1 38.72 18.98 -47.57
N ARG A 2 39.77 18.75 -46.76
CA ARG A 2 40.86 19.66 -46.31
C ARG A 2 40.56 20.34 -44.95
N ALA A 3 40.95 19.80 -43.79
CA ALA A 3 42.30 19.50 -43.23
C ALA A 3 43.14 20.78 -43.00
N ILE A 4 43.94 21.02 -41.95
CA ILE A 4 44.42 20.36 -40.71
C ILE A 4 45.30 21.44 -39.98
N GLU A 5 45.64 21.29 -38.68
CA GLU A 5 46.80 21.91 -37.94
C GLU A 5 46.73 23.41 -37.52
N ALA A 6 47.26 23.94 -36.39
CA ALA A 6 47.99 23.40 -35.22
C ALA A 6 48.20 24.51 -34.12
N THR A 7 48.21 24.10 -32.83
CA THR A 7 49.19 24.41 -31.73
C THR A 7 49.33 25.86 -31.16
N LEU A 8 49.07 26.22 -29.87
CA LEU A 8 49.59 25.89 -28.51
C LEU A 8 50.77 26.77 -27.98
N LYS A 9 50.61 27.38 -26.77
CA LYS A 9 51.64 27.88 -25.77
C LYS A 9 52.45 29.15 -26.16
N LEU A 10 52.96 30.06 -25.28
CA LEU A 10 53.40 30.04 -23.87
C LEU A 10 53.73 31.49 -23.38
N ALA A 11 53.49 31.79 -22.08
CA ALA A 11 54.36 32.49 -21.09
C ALA A 11 54.95 33.92 -21.29
N THR A 12 55.42 34.71 -20.31
CA THR A 12 55.32 34.87 -18.83
C THR A 12 56.34 35.98 -18.43
N ARG A 13 55.91 37.00 -17.65
CA ARG A 13 56.64 37.77 -16.58
C ARG A 13 57.85 38.71 -16.80
N LEU A 14 57.82 39.77 -15.94
CA LEU A 14 58.90 40.62 -15.32
C LEU A 14 59.60 41.66 -16.25
N LEU A 15 60.01 42.88 -15.86
CA LEU A 15 60.42 43.54 -14.59
C LEU A 15 60.48 45.09 -14.80
N VAL A 16 59.92 45.87 -13.85
CA VAL A 16 60.47 47.06 -13.13
C VAL A 16 61.23 48.19 -13.87
N LEU A 17 60.81 49.46 -13.66
CA LEU A 17 61.64 50.54 -13.08
C LEU A 17 60.78 51.74 -12.63
N GLY A 18 61.03 52.26 -11.42
CA GLY A 18 60.29 53.37 -10.82
C GLY A 18 61.01 54.72 -10.90
N ALA A 19 60.31 55.82 -10.55
CA ALA A 19 60.88 57.01 -9.89
C ALA A 19 59.78 57.98 -9.38
N THR A 20 59.86 58.21 -8.08
CA THR A 20 59.26 59.16 -7.12
C THR A 20 59.08 60.64 -7.49
N LEU A 21 58.12 61.32 -6.84
CA LEU A 21 58.14 62.61 -6.10
C LEU A 21 56.68 63.14 -5.98
N GLY A 22 56.04 63.31 -4.80
CA GLY A 22 56.25 64.35 -3.78
C GLY A 22 54.93 64.62 -3.01
N SER A 23 55.04 65.19 -1.82
CA SER A 23 54.13 65.21 -0.64
C SER A 23 52.83 66.07 -0.68
N ALA A 24 51.72 65.47 -0.17
CA ALA A 24 50.64 65.88 0.80
C ALA A 24 50.33 67.39 1.09
N PRO A 25 49.17 67.83 1.68
CA PRO A 25 48.32 67.11 2.66
C PRO A 25 46.79 67.46 2.71
N HIS A 26 46.09 66.87 3.69
CA HIS A 26 44.81 67.24 4.35
C HIS A 26 43.55 66.45 3.99
N GLY A 27 43.05 65.69 4.97
CA GLY A 27 41.68 65.91 5.42
C GLY A 27 40.79 64.69 5.60
N VAL A 28 40.76 64.19 6.84
CA VAL A 28 39.62 63.60 7.56
C VAL A 28 39.23 62.15 7.22
N ALA A 29 39.60 61.28 8.16
CA ALA A 29 39.04 59.96 8.35
C ALA A 29 37.51 60.02 8.59
N SER A 30 36.78 59.08 8.00
CA SER A 30 35.71 58.42 8.76
C SER A 30 36.04 56.94 8.81
N ASP A 31 36.30 56.49 10.03
CA ASP A 31 36.47 55.10 10.41
C ASP A 31 35.20 54.32 10.07
N ALA A 32 35.09 53.82 8.84
CA ALA A 32 34.33 52.61 8.60
C ALA A 32 35.26 51.45 8.95
N ALA A 33 35.41 51.18 10.25
CA ALA A 33 35.86 49.88 10.71
C ALA A 33 34.88 48.87 10.13
N ALA A 34 35.25 48.25 9.01
CA ALA A 34 34.61 47.06 8.52
C ALA A 34 34.79 46.03 9.64
N ALA A 35 33.81 45.94 10.54
CA ALA A 35 33.73 44.86 11.50
C ALA A 35 33.79 43.59 10.64
N ALA A 36 34.92 42.89 10.70
CA ALA A 36 35.10 41.63 10.02
C ALA A 36 33.99 40.71 10.54
N GLN A 37 32.91 40.60 9.78
CA GLN A 37 31.78 39.78 10.17
C GLN A 37 32.30 38.35 10.16
N ALA A 38 32.45 37.77 11.36
CA ALA A 38 32.92 36.41 11.50
C ALA A 38 32.03 35.52 10.61
N ALA A 39 32.66 34.69 9.79
CA ALA A 39 31.92 33.75 8.95
C ALA A 39 30.98 32.93 9.85
N PRO A 40 29.69 32.80 9.48
CA PRO A 40 28.74 32.06 10.30
C PRO A 40 29.20 30.61 10.44
N VAL A 41 29.18 30.07 11.66
CA VAL A 41 29.44 28.65 11.89
C VAL A 41 28.25 27.87 11.36
N VAL A 42 28.46 27.10 10.30
CA VAL A 42 27.46 26.17 9.78
C VAL A 42 27.40 24.98 10.73
N THR A 43 26.31 24.86 11.47
CA THR A 43 26.07 23.71 12.36
C THR A 43 24.99 22.82 11.74
N ARG A 44 25.14 21.50 11.92
CA ARG A 44 24.10 20.56 11.55
C ARG A 44 22.95 20.66 12.54
N GLN A 45 21.73 20.75 12.05
CA GLN A 45 20.55 20.64 12.89
C GLN A 45 20.42 19.20 13.42
N LEU A 46 20.27 19.08 14.73
CA LEU A 46 19.95 17.83 15.42
C LEU A 46 18.59 17.99 16.11
N PRO A 47 17.86 16.89 16.32
CA PRO A 47 16.68 16.94 17.16
C PRO A 47 17.04 17.23 18.62
N PRO A 48 16.05 17.58 19.46
CA PRO A 48 16.27 17.80 20.89
C PRO A 48 17.04 16.64 21.55
N ALA A 49 17.90 16.97 22.52
CA ALA A 49 18.68 15.97 23.23
C ALA A 49 17.77 14.91 23.88
N GLY A 50 18.09 13.63 23.65
CA GLY A 50 17.30 12.51 24.17
C GLY A 50 16.08 12.13 23.32
N ALA A 51 15.90 12.75 22.15
CA ALA A 51 14.98 12.28 21.11
C ALA A 51 15.18 10.78 20.81
N PRO A 52 14.12 9.97 20.73
CA PRO A 52 14.23 8.54 20.47
C PRO A 52 14.41 8.26 18.98
N ASN A 53 14.91 7.06 18.64
CA ASN A 53 14.59 6.51 17.32
C ASN A 53 13.09 6.20 17.26
N ILE A 54 12.52 6.17 16.06
CA ILE A 54 11.10 5.88 15.86
C ILE A 54 10.99 4.76 14.84
N VAL A 55 10.24 3.70 15.19
CA VAL A 55 9.87 2.64 14.26
C VAL A 55 8.35 2.50 14.30
N VAL A 56 7.72 2.70 13.15
CA VAL A 56 6.28 2.48 12.97
C VAL A 56 6.09 1.31 12.02
N VAL A 57 5.50 0.24 12.52
CA VAL A 57 5.07 -0.92 11.74
C VAL A 57 3.57 -0.80 11.49
N LEU A 58 3.17 -0.94 10.22
CA LEU A 58 1.77 -0.99 9.80
C LEU A 58 1.55 -2.19 8.89
N LEU A 59 0.75 -3.17 9.33
CA LEU A 59 0.33 -4.27 8.47
C LEU A 59 -0.99 -3.96 7.76
N ASP A 60 -1.32 -4.81 6.80
CA ASP A 60 -2.41 -4.68 5.86
C ASP A 60 -3.49 -5.73 6.12
N ASP A 61 -4.75 -5.30 6.20
CA ASP A 61 -5.92 -6.20 6.26
C ASP A 61 -5.93 -7.24 7.39
N VAL A 62 -5.33 -6.94 8.54
CA VAL A 62 -5.34 -7.85 9.69
C VAL A 62 -6.46 -7.47 10.66
N GLY A 63 -7.34 -8.43 10.96
CA GLY A 63 -8.43 -8.23 11.91
C GLY A 63 -8.01 -8.24 13.38
N PHE A 64 -8.84 -7.64 14.23
CA PHE A 64 -8.54 -7.46 15.67
C PHE A 64 -8.24 -8.75 16.43
N GLY A 65 -8.97 -9.81 16.11
CA GLY A 65 -8.86 -11.14 16.69
C GLY A 65 -7.95 -12.10 15.92
N ALA A 66 -7.07 -11.61 15.04
CA ALA A 66 -6.14 -12.48 14.30
C ALA A 66 -4.90 -12.87 15.13
N ALA A 67 -4.28 -11.91 15.80
CA ALA A 67 -3.01 -12.09 16.51
C ALA A 67 -3.18 -12.68 17.91
N SER A 68 -2.31 -13.62 18.30
CA SER A 68 -2.35 -14.29 19.62
C SER A 68 -2.21 -13.33 20.79
N THR A 69 -1.46 -12.23 20.63
CA THR A 69 -1.31 -11.16 21.63
C THR A 69 -2.66 -10.54 22.02
N PHE A 70 -3.65 -10.60 21.13
CA PHE A 70 -5.02 -10.12 21.32
C PHE A 70 -6.04 -11.27 21.30
N GLY A 71 -5.62 -12.49 21.64
CA GLY A 71 -6.47 -13.68 21.81
C GLY A 71 -6.79 -14.45 20.53
N GLY A 72 -6.19 -14.06 19.39
CA GLY A 72 -6.38 -14.73 18.11
C GLY A 72 -5.60 -16.03 17.92
N PRO A 73 -5.83 -16.75 16.81
CA PRO A 73 -5.21 -18.06 16.56
C PRO A 73 -3.77 -17.99 16.03
N VAL A 74 -3.33 -16.85 15.52
CA VAL A 74 -2.04 -16.74 14.83
C VAL A 74 -0.94 -16.37 15.81
N ALA A 75 0.13 -17.16 15.86
CA ALA A 75 1.28 -16.87 16.72
C ALA A 75 2.04 -15.65 16.21
N THR A 76 2.11 -14.60 17.05
CA THR A 76 2.84 -13.34 16.78
C THR A 76 3.84 -13.04 17.89
N PRO A 77 4.93 -13.83 18.04
CA PRO A 77 5.89 -13.68 19.12
C PRO A 77 6.63 -12.32 19.13
N ALA A 78 6.82 -11.67 17.97
CA ALA A 78 7.45 -10.36 17.95
C ALA A 78 6.54 -9.29 18.57
N LEU A 79 5.28 -9.27 18.16
CA LEU A 79 4.23 -8.44 18.77
C LEU A 79 4.07 -8.73 20.27
N GLU A 80 4.09 -9.99 20.68
CA GLU A 80 3.99 -10.39 22.10
C GLU A 80 5.17 -9.85 22.92
N GLN A 81 6.39 -9.98 22.43
CA GLN A 81 7.56 -9.44 23.12
C GLN A 81 7.54 -7.90 23.19
N LEU A 82 7.13 -7.22 22.12
CA LEU A 82 6.93 -5.77 22.14
C LEU A 82 5.83 -5.37 23.14
N ALA A 83 4.76 -6.15 23.25
CA ALA A 83 3.70 -5.93 24.23
C ALA A 83 4.23 -6.11 25.66
N ASN A 84 5.04 -7.14 25.90
CA ASN A 84 5.67 -7.40 27.19
C ASN A 84 6.68 -6.31 27.59
N ASP A 85 7.33 -5.67 26.63
CA ASP A 85 8.25 -4.54 26.86
C ASP A 85 7.52 -3.17 26.85
N GLY A 86 6.23 -3.15 26.53
CA GLY A 86 5.46 -1.94 26.25
C GLY A 86 4.01 -2.01 26.72
N LEU A 87 3.11 -1.44 25.91
CA LEU A 87 1.69 -1.27 26.17
C LEU A 87 0.85 -1.88 25.04
N ARG A 88 -0.29 -2.45 25.39
CA ARG A 88 -1.31 -2.93 24.45
C ARG A 88 -2.48 -1.96 24.43
N TYR A 89 -2.99 -1.63 23.24
CA TYR A 89 -4.17 -0.79 23.05
C TYR A 89 -5.27 -1.61 22.39
N ASN A 90 -6.42 -1.74 23.07
CA ASN A 90 -7.56 -2.54 22.59
C ASN A 90 -8.74 -1.69 22.09
N ARG A 91 -8.63 -0.36 22.19
CA ARG A 91 -9.59 0.65 21.68
C ARG A 91 -8.90 1.65 20.76
N PHE A 92 -7.92 1.18 19.99
CA PHE A 92 -7.27 1.92 18.91
C PHE A 92 -8.03 1.70 17.59
N HIS A 93 -8.17 2.74 16.78
CA HIS A 93 -8.96 2.70 15.56
C HIS A 93 -8.19 3.24 14.36
N THR A 94 -8.51 2.70 13.20
CA THR A 94 -8.10 3.17 11.89
C THR A 94 -9.35 3.54 11.08
N THR A 95 -9.19 3.93 9.81
CA THR A 95 -10.32 4.49 9.04
C THR A 95 -11.34 3.45 8.56
N ALA A 96 -10.88 2.24 8.20
CA ALA A 96 -11.57 1.11 7.53
C ALA A 96 -11.14 0.81 6.09
N ILE A 97 -10.18 1.55 5.53
CA ILE A 97 -9.48 1.13 4.30
C ILE A 97 -8.05 1.72 4.23
N CYS A 98 -7.18 1.13 3.43
CA CYS A 98 -5.73 1.31 3.49
C CYS A 98 -5.21 2.74 3.22
N SER A 99 -5.48 3.34 2.05
CA SER A 99 -4.90 4.66 1.69
C SER A 99 -5.34 5.77 2.65
N PRO A 100 -6.63 5.89 3.02
CA PRO A 100 -7.08 6.83 4.03
C PRO A 100 -6.39 6.65 5.39
N THR A 101 -6.20 5.40 5.86
CA THR A 101 -5.45 5.14 7.10
C THR A 101 -4.01 5.60 7.00
N ARG A 102 -3.31 5.34 5.88
CA ARG A 102 -1.92 5.75 5.68
C ARG A 102 -1.78 7.27 5.63
N ALA A 103 -2.71 7.96 4.95
CA ALA A 103 -2.76 9.41 4.93
C ALA A 103 -2.95 9.98 6.35
N ALA A 104 -3.87 9.42 7.14
CA ALA A 104 -4.11 9.86 8.50
C ALA A 104 -2.91 9.57 9.42
N LEU A 105 -2.31 8.38 9.31
CA LEU A 105 -1.11 7.97 10.06
C LEU A 105 0.06 8.90 9.82
N LEU A 106 0.32 9.27 8.56
CA LEU A 106 1.51 10.03 8.19
C LEU A 106 1.33 11.53 8.41
N THR A 107 0.11 12.04 8.52
CA THR A 107 -0.14 13.49 8.63
C THR A 107 -0.67 13.93 10.00
N GLY A 108 -1.17 13.00 10.82
CA GLY A 108 -1.80 13.33 12.11
C GLY A 108 -3.15 14.03 11.95
N ARG A 109 -3.76 13.94 10.77
CA ARG A 109 -5.02 14.57 10.40
C ARG A 109 -6.01 13.53 9.91
N ASN A 110 -7.29 13.89 9.89
CA ASN A 110 -8.29 13.04 9.27
C ASN A 110 -7.99 12.87 7.78
N SER A 111 -8.28 11.69 7.24
CA SER A 111 -7.88 11.31 5.89
C SER A 111 -8.52 12.21 4.82
N HIS A 112 -9.80 12.56 4.97
CA HIS A 112 -10.47 13.54 4.10
C HIS A 112 -9.88 14.94 4.24
N ALA A 113 -9.50 15.36 5.45
CA ALA A 113 -8.81 16.65 5.64
C ALA A 113 -7.44 16.68 4.96
N ALA A 114 -6.76 15.52 4.87
CA ALA A 114 -5.50 15.34 4.14
C ALA A 114 -5.67 15.14 2.62
N GLY A 115 -6.91 15.01 2.12
CA GLY A 115 -7.23 14.85 0.69
C GLY A 115 -7.41 13.40 0.20
N VAL A 116 -7.42 12.42 1.10
CA VAL A 116 -7.46 10.97 0.80
C VAL A 116 -8.62 10.30 1.55
N GLY A 117 -9.85 10.52 1.09
CA GLY A 117 -11.07 9.96 1.69
C GLY A 117 -11.44 8.55 1.22
N THR A 118 -10.74 8.02 0.22
CA THR A 118 -10.94 6.67 -0.34
C THR A 118 -9.60 6.15 -0.86
N VAL A 119 -9.57 4.91 -1.35
CA VAL A 119 -8.41 4.33 -2.03
C VAL A 119 -8.03 5.11 -3.29
N MET A 120 -6.74 5.15 -3.61
CA MET A 120 -6.19 6.01 -4.67
C MET A 120 -6.83 5.73 -6.04
N ASN A 121 -7.10 4.46 -6.33
CA ASN A 121 -7.76 4.01 -7.55
C ASN A 121 -9.26 4.40 -7.66
N SER A 122 -9.87 4.91 -6.58
CA SER A 122 -11.26 5.40 -6.52
C SER A 122 -11.34 6.91 -6.21
N ALA A 123 -10.24 7.65 -6.37
CA ALA A 123 -10.21 9.09 -6.14
C ALA A 123 -11.23 9.85 -7.01
N THR A 124 -11.61 11.07 -6.60
CA THR A 124 -12.49 12.01 -7.33
C THR A 124 -12.03 13.45 -7.16
N THR A 125 -12.53 14.41 -7.95
CA THR A 125 -12.08 15.81 -7.87
C THR A 125 -12.49 16.57 -6.59
N TYR A 126 -13.35 15.98 -5.75
CA TYR A 126 -13.77 16.59 -4.48
C TYR A 126 -12.59 16.74 -3.52
N PRO A 127 -12.39 17.90 -2.86
CA PRO A 127 -11.20 18.19 -2.05
C PRO A 127 -10.78 17.10 -1.06
N GLY A 128 -11.74 16.43 -0.41
CA GLY A 128 -11.45 15.36 0.55
C GLY A 128 -11.19 13.98 -0.06
N TYR A 129 -11.37 13.81 -1.37
CA TYR A 129 -11.29 12.52 -2.09
C TYR A 129 -10.35 12.59 -3.30
N ARG A 130 -9.52 13.64 -3.41
CA ARG A 130 -8.62 13.87 -4.57
C ARG A 130 -7.57 12.80 -4.77
N GLY A 131 -7.23 12.03 -3.72
CA GLY A 131 -6.11 11.11 -3.79
C GLY A 131 -4.80 11.87 -3.99
N VAL A 132 -4.68 13.06 -3.39
CA VAL A 132 -3.47 13.89 -3.42
C VAL A 132 -3.31 14.45 -2.02
N LEU A 133 -2.17 14.15 -1.37
CA LEU A 133 -1.82 14.75 -0.09
C LEU A 133 -1.71 16.27 -0.24
N ARG A 134 -2.31 17.01 0.68
CA ARG A 134 -2.30 18.48 0.63
C ARG A 134 -1.01 19.06 1.18
N ASP A 135 -0.55 20.16 0.58
CA ASP A 135 0.63 20.90 1.04
C ASP A 135 0.50 21.46 2.47
N ASP A 136 -0.73 21.72 2.93
CA ASP A 136 -1.06 22.18 4.29
C ASP A 136 -1.17 21.03 5.32
N SER A 137 -0.85 19.81 4.89
CA SER A 137 -0.91 18.55 5.64
C SER A 137 0.42 17.80 5.54
N ALA A 138 1.52 18.46 5.87
CA ALA A 138 2.86 17.89 5.81
C ALA A 138 2.96 16.56 6.59
N THR A 139 3.68 15.60 6.01
CA THR A 139 3.90 14.29 6.63
C THR A 139 4.87 14.40 7.81
N ILE A 140 4.77 13.45 8.74
CA ILE A 140 5.70 13.31 9.86
C ILE A 140 7.13 13.13 9.37
N ALA A 141 7.36 12.44 8.25
CA ALA A 141 8.69 12.28 7.66
C ALA A 141 9.30 13.65 7.29
N ARG A 142 8.52 14.52 6.62
CA ARG A 142 8.96 15.88 6.30
C ARG A 142 9.31 16.68 7.55
N VAL A 143 8.44 16.62 8.58
CA VAL A 143 8.65 17.35 9.83
C VAL A 143 9.90 16.84 10.55
N LEU A 144 10.09 15.53 10.66
CA LEU A 144 11.26 14.93 11.32
C LEU A 144 12.56 15.19 10.56
N SER A 145 12.57 15.07 9.23
CA SER A 145 13.75 15.36 8.40
C SER A 145 14.21 16.81 8.59
N GLN A 146 13.27 17.77 8.60
CA GLN A 146 13.55 19.18 8.90
C GLN A 146 13.95 19.46 10.35
N ASN A 147 13.88 18.46 11.23
CA ASN A 147 14.34 18.51 12.61
C ASN A 147 15.52 17.56 12.88
N GLY A 148 16.23 17.14 11.83
CA GLY A 148 17.50 16.44 11.94
C GLY A 148 17.43 14.92 12.03
N TYR A 149 16.26 14.30 11.88
CA TYR A 149 16.15 12.83 11.77
C TYR A 149 16.58 12.33 10.40
N ALA A 150 17.11 11.11 10.34
CA ALA A 150 17.14 10.32 9.10
C ALA A 150 15.79 9.63 8.91
N THR A 151 15.21 9.64 7.72
CA THR A 151 13.85 9.11 7.48
C THR A 151 13.85 8.04 6.39
N SER A 152 13.22 6.90 6.64
CA SER A 152 13.08 5.83 5.64
C SER A 152 11.69 5.20 5.63
N ALA A 153 11.25 4.79 4.44
CA ALA A 153 10.00 4.07 4.21
C ALA A 153 10.28 2.75 3.48
N TRP A 154 9.60 1.69 3.92
CA TRP A 154 9.90 0.32 3.53
C TRP A 154 8.59 -0.44 3.24
N GLY A 155 8.37 -0.84 1.99
CA GLY A 155 7.18 -1.60 1.56
C GLY A 155 6.08 -0.74 0.92
N LYS A 156 4.81 -1.04 1.22
CA LYS A 156 3.62 -0.42 0.62
C LYS A 156 3.51 1.07 0.94
N TRP A 157 3.47 1.89 -0.10
CA TRP A 157 3.20 3.32 0.02
C TRP A 157 1.71 3.66 -0.09
N HIS A 158 1.10 3.38 -1.25
CA HIS A 158 -0.33 3.58 -1.54
C HIS A 158 -0.87 5.02 -1.35
N LEU A 159 -0.04 6.03 -1.60
CA LEU A 159 -0.39 7.46 -1.54
C LEU A 159 0.14 8.29 -2.72
N VAL A 160 0.76 7.67 -3.74
CA VAL A 160 1.12 8.36 -4.99
C VAL A 160 -0.12 8.42 -5.87
N PRO A 161 -0.51 9.61 -6.38
CA PRO A 161 -1.59 9.71 -7.36
C PRO A 161 -1.23 8.92 -8.62
N ASP A 162 -2.18 8.18 -9.20
CA ASP A 162 -1.91 7.23 -10.29
C ASP A 162 -1.13 7.85 -11.46
N TRP A 163 -1.48 9.09 -11.86
CA TRP A 163 -0.83 9.79 -12.97
C TRP A 163 0.61 10.26 -12.68
N GLU A 164 1.03 10.25 -11.41
CA GLU A 164 2.41 10.52 -10.99
C GLU A 164 3.22 9.24 -10.80
N ALA A 165 2.60 8.06 -10.81
CA ALA A 165 3.24 6.76 -10.58
C ALA A 165 3.99 6.24 -11.83
N THR A 166 4.78 7.10 -12.47
CA THR A 166 5.61 6.76 -13.63
C THR A 166 6.98 7.47 -13.55
N GLN A 167 7.94 7.02 -14.36
CA GLN A 167 9.29 7.59 -14.42
C GLN A 167 9.32 8.98 -15.06
N SER A 168 8.21 9.49 -15.62
CA SER A 168 8.15 10.87 -16.11
C SER A 168 8.10 11.91 -14.98
N GLY A 169 7.72 11.49 -13.77
CA GLY A 169 7.37 12.40 -12.69
C GLY A 169 6.07 13.17 -12.97
N PRO A 170 5.75 14.18 -12.12
CA PRO A 170 6.56 14.69 -11.02
C PRO A 170 6.69 13.68 -9.86
N PHE A 171 7.80 13.78 -9.10
CA PHE A 171 8.06 12.93 -7.93
C PHE A 171 7.64 13.60 -6.61
N THR A 172 6.74 14.58 -6.66
CA THR A 172 6.38 15.43 -5.52
C THR A 172 5.61 14.68 -4.43
N HIS A 173 4.73 13.74 -4.81
CA HIS A 173 3.93 12.95 -3.87
C HIS A 173 4.50 11.54 -3.64
N TRP A 174 5.68 11.25 -4.19
CA TRP A 174 6.43 10.03 -3.89
C TRP A 174 6.99 10.08 -2.47
N PRO A 175 7.32 8.94 -1.85
CA PRO A 175 7.91 8.90 -0.52
C PRO A 175 9.07 9.89 -0.33
N THR A 176 9.99 9.92 -1.31
CA THR A 176 11.14 10.84 -1.31
C THR A 176 10.77 12.29 -1.56
N GLY A 177 9.66 12.54 -2.27
CA GLY A 177 9.07 13.88 -2.42
C GLY A 177 8.42 14.40 -1.16
N VAL A 178 7.90 13.52 -0.30
CA VAL A 178 7.17 13.91 0.93
C VAL A 178 7.97 13.75 2.21
N GLY A 179 9.30 13.66 2.13
CA GLY A 179 10.21 13.82 3.28
C GLY A 179 10.87 12.55 3.79
N PHE A 180 10.76 11.42 3.09
CA PHE A 180 11.63 10.27 3.33
C PHE A 180 12.97 10.44 2.60
N ASP A 181 14.10 10.27 3.30
CA ASP A 181 15.43 10.27 2.67
C ASP A 181 15.65 8.99 1.84
N THR A 182 14.99 7.89 2.21
CA THR A 182 15.12 6.57 1.57
C THR A 182 13.75 5.91 1.40
N PHE A 183 13.53 5.26 0.26
CA PHE A 183 12.35 4.42 0.03
C PHE A 183 12.74 3.17 -0.74
N HIS A 184 12.30 2.00 -0.28
CA HIS A 184 12.32 0.76 -1.05
C HIS A 184 10.99 0.04 -0.83
N GLY A 185 10.25 -0.19 -1.90
CA GLY A 185 8.92 -0.77 -1.78
C GLY A 185 8.08 -0.62 -3.03
N PHE A 186 6.76 -0.71 -2.88
CA PHE A 186 5.81 -0.65 -3.99
C PHE A 186 4.79 0.47 -3.78
N LEU A 187 4.32 1.03 -4.89
CA LEU A 187 3.41 2.18 -4.88
C LEU A 187 1.93 1.76 -4.83
N GLY A 188 1.61 0.61 -5.41
CA GLY A 188 0.26 0.09 -5.57
C GLY A 188 -0.44 -0.31 -4.27
N GLY A 189 -1.68 -0.76 -4.43
CA GLY A 189 -2.51 -1.25 -3.32
C GLY A 189 -2.10 -2.63 -2.81
N GLU A 190 -1.38 -3.40 -3.61
CA GLU A 190 -0.86 -4.73 -3.27
C GLU A 190 0.40 -5.04 -4.08
N ALA A 191 0.98 -6.21 -3.83
CA ALA A 191 2.07 -6.77 -4.63
C ALA A 191 2.10 -8.30 -4.51
N ASP A 192 2.49 -8.98 -5.59
CA ASP A 192 2.97 -10.36 -5.52
C ASP A 192 4.19 -10.47 -4.57
N GLN A 193 4.22 -11.50 -3.72
CA GLN A 193 5.25 -11.65 -2.70
C GLN A 193 6.54 -12.30 -3.22
N TYR A 194 6.50 -12.90 -4.42
CA TYR A 194 7.62 -13.59 -5.06
C TYR A 194 8.18 -12.81 -6.26
N GLU A 195 7.33 -12.09 -7.00
CA GLU A 195 7.69 -11.26 -8.15
C GLU A 195 7.11 -9.83 -8.05
N PRO A 196 7.36 -9.06 -6.97
CA PRO A 196 6.78 -7.72 -6.80
C PRO A 196 7.38 -6.66 -7.72
N THR A 197 6.55 -5.76 -8.25
CA THR A 197 7.02 -4.48 -8.81
C THR A 197 7.51 -3.58 -7.68
N LEU A 198 8.82 -3.29 -7.63
CA LEU A 198 9.42 -2.42 -6.60
C LEU A 198 10.11 -1.20 -7.18
N TYR A 199 10.30 -0.19 -6.33
CA TYR A 199 11.04 1.03 -6.61
C TYR A 199 12.03 1.30 -5.47
N ASP A 200 13.23 1.75 -5.84
CA ASP A 200 14.22 2.35 -4.94
C ASP A 200 14.25 3.87 -5.20
N GLY A 201 13.79 4.65 -4.23
CA GLY A 201 13.48 6.06 -4.38
C GLY A 201 12.39 6.29 -5.43
N THR A 202 12.81 6.65 -6.65
CA THR A 202 11.93 6.87 -7.82
C THR A 202 12.29 5.97 -9.00
N THR A 203 13.20 5.02 -8.81
CA THR A 203 13.74 4.17 -9.87
C THR A 203 13.15 2.76 -9.74
N PRO A 204 12.58 2.18 -10.82
CA PRO A 204 12.15 0.79 -10.81
C PRO A 204 13.30 -0.17 -10.49
N VAL A 205 13.04 -1.17 -9.66
CA VAL A 205 13.99 -2.23 -9.31
C VAL A 205 13.81 -3.38 -10.28
N VAL A 206 14.77 -3.57 -11.17
CA VAL A 206 14.86 -4.78 -12.01
C VAL A 206 15.64 -5.84 -11.23
N ARG A 207 15.02 -6.98 -10.96
CA ARG A 207 15.66 -8.09 -10.24
C ARG A 207 15.67 -9.36 -11.05
N GLU A 208 16.72 -10.16 -10.91
CA GLU A 208 16.67 -11.55 -11.33
C GLU A 208 15.76 -12.34 -10.39
N ARG A 209 14.91 -13.21 -10.95
CA ARG A 209 14.07 -14.09 -10.13
C ARG A 209 14.95 -15.02 -9.30
N GLN A 210 14.78 -15.04 -7.98
CA GLN A 210 15.53 -15.91 -7.08
C GLN A 210 14.61 -16.93 -6.42
N ALA A 211 15.04 -18.19 -6.37
CA ALA A 211 14.29 -19.24 -5.69
C ALA A 211 14.21 -18.93 -4.18
N GLY A 212 13.00 -18.93 -3.61
CA GLY A 212 12.79 -18.63 -2.20
C GLY A 212 12.80 -17.14 -1.86
N TYR A 213 12.88 -16.23 -2.84
CA TYR A 213 12.65 -14.80 -2.59
C TYR A 213 11.27 -14.61 -1.95
N HIS A 214 11.19 -13.73 -0.96
CA HIS A 214 9.93 -13.29 -0.41
C HIS A 214 10.02 -11.82 0.00
N LEU A 215 9.04 -11.03 -0.43
CA LEU A 215 9.04 -9.58 -0.28
C LEU A 215 9.25 -9.13 1.17
N THR A 216 8.53 -9.70 2.14
CA THR A 216 8.67 -9.31 3.55
C THR A 216 10.08 -9.51 4.12
N GLU A 217 10.83 -10.51 3.62
CA GLU A 217 12.22 -10.76 4.03
C GLU A 217 13.16 -9.74 3.39
N ASP A 218 12.96 -9.46 2.11
CA ASP A 218 13.72 -8.48 1.33
C ASP A 218 13.63 -7.08 1.94
N ILE A 219 12.41 -6.60 2.19
CA ILE A 219 12.22 -5.25 2.73
C ILE A 219 12.78 -5.17 4.17
N ALA A 220 12.63 -6.23 4.98
CA ALA A 220 13.18 -6.27 6.34
C ALA A 220 14.71 -6.23 6.33
N GLU A 221 15.36 -6.97 5.44
CA GLU A 221 16.81 -6.95 5.26
C GLU A 221 17.30 -5.54 4.93
N HIS A 222 16.68 -4.88 3.94
CA HIS A 222 17.07 -3.53 3.55
C HIS A 222 16.87 -2.51 4.68
N ALA A 223 15.76 -2.59 5.41
CA ALA A 223 15.51 -1.74 6.57
C ALA A 223 16.54 -1.94 7.69
N ILE A 224 16.90 -3.18 8.00
CA ILE A 224 17.93 -3.52 9.00
C ILE A 224 19.28 -2.98 8.57
N SER A 225 19.70 -3.25 7.33
CA SER A 225 20.96 -2.75 6.78
C SER A 225 21.02 -1.23 6.81
N TRP A 226 19.92 -0.55 6.49
CA TRP A 226 19.85 0.91 6.55
C TRP A 226 20.00 1.43 7.98
N MET A 227 19.31 0.84 8.97
CA MET A 227 19.44 1.26 10.37
C MET A 227 20.86 1.05 10.90
N GLN A 228 21.49 -0.08 10.57
CA GLN A 228 22.88 -0.37 10.93
C GLN A 228 23.83 0.64 10.30
N MET A 229 23.64 0.96 9.03
CA MET A 229 24.44 1.98 8.34
C MET A 229 24.30 3.36 8.99
N GLN A 230 23.07 3.81 9.28
CA GLN A 230 22.84 5.09 9.97
C GLN A 230 23.58 5.13 11.31
N ARG A 231 23.51 4.03 12.08
CA ARG A 231 24.20 3.92 13.37
C ARG A 231 25.72 3.96 13.22
N SER A 232 26.28 3.31 12.19
CA SER A 232 27.73 3.25 11.95
C SER A 232 28.31 4.58 11.47
N VAL A 233 27.57 5.30 10.62
CA VAL A 233 28.05 6.54 10.00
C VAL A 233 27.79 7.75 10.90
N ASP A 234 26.63 7.80 11.57
CA ASP A 234 26.16 8.98 12.27
C ASP A 234 25.39 8.63 13.57
N PRO A 235 26.08 8.10 14.58
CA PRO A 235 25.45 7.59 15.80
C PRO A 235 24.72 8.64 16.64
N ALA A 236 24.92 9.94 16.36
CA ALA A 236 24.21 11.03 17.04
C ALA A 236 22.87 11.38 16.37
N ARG A 237 22.62 10.92 15.14
CA ARG A 237 21.38 11.16 14.41
C ARG A 237 20.37 10.05 14.70
N PRO A 238 19.20 10.34 15.28
CA PRO A 238 18.15 9.34 15.38
C PRO A 238 17.50 9.13 14.01
N PHE A 239 16.84 8.00 13.86
CA PHE A 239 16.11 7.65 12.65
C PHE A 239 14.62 7.44 12.88
N PHE A 240 13.85 7.66 11.81
CA PHE A 240 12.46 7.26 11.67
C PHE A 240 12.35 6.20 10.57
N VAL A 241 11.82 5.03 10.93
CA VAL A 241 11.54 3.92 10.02
C VAL A 241 10.03 3.73 9.95
N TYR A 242 9.47 3.91 8.75
CA TYR A 242 8.12 3.48 8.43
C TYR A 242 8.19 2.13 7.70
N PHE A 243 7.82 1.05 8.39
CA PHE A 243 7.88 -0.32 7.88
C PHE A 243 6.46 -0.85 7.63
N ALA A 244 6.06 -0.88 6.36
CA ALA A 244 4.72 -1.27 5.95
C ALA A 244 4.79 -2.36 4.88
N PRO A 245 5.00 -3.64 5.23
CA PRO A 245 5.33 -4.69 4.27
C PRO A 245 4.22 -5.02 3.26
N GLY A 246 2.99 -4.53 3.45
CA GLY A 246 1.83 -4.89 2.62
C GLY A 246 1.19 -6.25 2.96
N ALA A 247 1.87 -7.05 3.78
CA ALA A 247 1.30 -8.23 4.40
C ALA A 247 0.27 -7.83 5.47
N THR A 248 -0.88 -8.49 5.60
CA THR A 248 -1.31 -9.75 4.95
C THR A 248 -2.42 -9.54 3.92
N HIS A 249 -2.32 -8.48 3.09
CA HIS A 249 -3.22 -8.29 1.95
C HIS A 249 -3.13 -9.49 1.00
N ALA A 250 -4.15 -9.66 0.16
CA ALA A 250 -4.02 -10.55 -0.98
C ALA A 250 -2.92 -10.05 -1.96
N PRO A 251 -2.32 -10.93 -2.77
CA PRO A 251 -2.48 -12.38 -2.75
C PRO A 251 -1.84 -13.03 -1.51
N LEU A 252 -2.51 -14.03 -0.93
CA LEU A 252 -2.04 -14.74 0.27
C LEU A 252 -0.93 -15.73 -0.06
N GLN A 253 0.31 -15.26 -0.02
CA GLN A 253 1.47 -15.95 -0.59
C GLN A 253 2.61 -16.21 0.43
N PRO A 254 2.35 -16.81 1.61
CA PRO A 254 3.43 -17.14 2.54
C PRO A 254 4.41 -18.17 1.95
N PRO A 255 5.64 -18.28 2.47
CA PRO A 255 6.51 -19.39 2.14
C PRO A 255 5.87 -20.73 2.57
N ALA A 256 5.99 -21.77 1.73
CA ALA A 256 5.35 -23.06 1.95
C ALA A 256 5.65 -23.66 3.33
N THR A 257 6.90 -23.55 3.80
CA THR A 257 7.33 -24.06 5.11
C THR A 257 6.62 -23.39 6.30
N TRP A 258 6.07 -22.19 6.10
CA TRP A 258 5.25 -21.51 7.10
C TRP A 258 3.78 -21.95 7.02
N ALA A 259 3.22 -22.11 5.81
CA ALA A 259 1.87 -22.63 5.59
C ALA A 259 1.67 -24.00 6.27
N GLU A 260 2.66 -24.89 6.18
CA GLU A 260 2.60 -26.22 6.80
C GLU A 260 2.47 -26.19 8.33
N ARG A 261 2.92 -25.13 9.01
CA ARG A 261 2.78 -24.99 10.47
C ARG A 261 1.34 -24.78 10.92
N TYR A 262 0.45 -24.45 9.99
CA TYR A 262 -0.95 -24.16 10.24
C TYR A 262 -1.91 -25.24 9.72
N ARG A 263 -1.39 -26.26 9.04
CA ARG A 263 -2.19 -27.37 8.50
C ARG A 263 -3.16 -27.96 9.55
N GLY A 264 -4.44 -27.99 9.21
CA GLY A 264 -5.54 -28.54 10.03
C GLY A 264 -5.97 -27.67 11.21
N LYS A 265 -5.37 -26.49 11.42
CA LYS A 265 -5.70 -25.61 12.58
C LYS A 265 -7.01 -24.83 12.41
N PHE A 266 -7.63 -24.93 11.23
CA PHE A 266 -8.82 -24.17 10.85
C PHE A 266 -9.98 -25.07 10.38
N ASP A 267 -9.87 -26.39 10.58
CA ASP A 267 -10.91 -27.37 10.17
C ASP A 267 -12.23 -27.22 10.94
N GLN A 268 -12.18 -26.60 12.13
CA GLN A 268 -13.35 -26.28 12.95
C GLN A 268 -14.24 -25.19 12.34
N GLY A 269 -13.70 -24.39 11.41
CA GLY A 269 -14.45 -23.35 10.71
C GLY A 269 -14.56 -22.02 11.44
N TRP A 270 -14.98 -20.99 10.68
CA TRP A 270 -15.01 -19.60 11.15
C TRP A 270 -15.98 -19.35 12.31
N ASP A 271 -17.10 -20.07 12.40
CA ASP A 271 -18.06 -19.92 13.50
C ASP A 271 -17.44 -20.36 14.83
N ARG A 272 -16.75 -21.51 14.85
CA ARG A 272 -16.06 -22.04 16.04
C ARG A 272 -14.83 -21.23 16.39
N LEU A 273 -14.02 -20.86 15.39
CA LEU A 273 -12.84 -20.02 15.61
C LEU A 273 -13.23 -18.71 16.31
N ARG A 274 -14.33 -18.09 15.89
CA ARG A 274 -14.85 -16.86 16.50
C ARG A 274 -15.24 -17.05 17.97
N GLU A 275 -15.89 -18.15 18.31
CA GLU A 275 -16.21 -18.50 19.72
C GLU A 275 -14.95 -18.71 20.56
N GLU A 276 -13.96 -19.42 20.01
CA GLU A 276 -12.66 -19.70 20.65
C GLU A 276 -11.87 -18.42 20.90
N THR A 277 -11.69 -17.58 19.87
CA THR A 277 -11.01 -16.27 19.97
C THR A 277 -11.69 -15.39 21.00
N PHE A 278 -13.02 -15.33 21.03
CA PHE A 278 -13.75 -14.55 22.03
C PHE A 278 -13.50 -15.03 23.47
N ALA A 279 -13.50 -16.34 23.68
CA ALA A 279 -13.19 -16.94 24.97
C ALA A 279 -11.73 -16.66 25.40
N HIS A 280 -10.78 -16.75 24.46
CA HIS A 280 -9.38 -16.42 24.70
C HIS A 280 -9.17 -14.95 25.02
N GLN A 281 -9.81 -14.04 24.29
CA GLN A 281 -9.79 -12.60 24.54
C GLN A 281 -10.26 -12.26 25.96
N LYS A 282 -11.38 -12.86 26.41
CA LYS A 282 -11.87 -12.69 27.78
C LYS A 282 -10.91 -13.25 28.82
N LYS A 283 -10.36 -14.45 28.56
CA LYS A 283 -9.40 -15.11 29.46
C LYS A 283 -8.11 -14.30 29.61
N ALA A 284 -7.62 -13.72 28.52
CA ALA A 284 -6.42 -12.88 28.49
C ALA A 284 -6.66 -11.46 29.04
N GLY A 285 -7.92 -11.09 29.34
CA GLY A 285 -8.28 -9.75 29.78
C GLY A 285 -8.13 -8.68 28.70
N VAL A 286 -8.03 -9.07 27.43
CA VAL A 286 -7.94 -8.16 26.28
C VAL A 286 -9.26 -7.45 26.04
N ILE A 287 -10.38 -8.13 26.31
CA ILE A 287 -11.73 -7.54 26.25
C ILE A 287 -12.45 -7.69 27.59
N PRO A 288 -13.45 -6.84 27.90
CA PRO A 288 -14.24 -6.95 29.12
C PRO A 288 -14.98 -8.29 29.26
N ARG A 289 -15.18 -8.75 30.50
CA ARG A 289 -15.88 -10.01 30.78
C ARG A 289 -17.33 -10.01 30.30
N ASP A 290 -17.96 -8.84 30.30
CA ASP A 290 -19.33 -8.57 29.86
C ASP A 290 -19.42 -8.17 28.39
N ALA A 291 -18.31 -8.16 27.65
CA ALA A 291 -18.33 -8.00 26.19
C ALA A 291 -19.27 -9.02 25.56
N LEU A 292 -19.89 -8.63 24.45
CA LEU A 292 -20.81 -9.48 23.69
C LEU A 292 -20.12 -10.05 22.46
N LEU A 293 -20.49 -11.28 22.09
CA LEU A 293 -20.15 -11.79 20.78
C LEU A 293 -21.27 -11.38 19.83
N THR A 294 -20.97 -10.52 18.85
CA THR A 294 -22.00 -10.05 17.90
C THR A 294 -22.46 -11.20 17.01
N PRO A 295 -23.74 -11.21 16.60
CA PRO A 295 -24.28 -12.27 15.76
C PRO A 295 -23.62 -12.26 14.36
N ARG A 296 -23.67 -13.40 13.68
CA ARG A 296 -23.27 -13.49 12.27
C ARG A 296 -24.22 -12.63 11.41
N PRO A 297 -23.69 -11.79 10.50
CA PRO A 297 -24.48 -11.17 9.45
C PRO A 297 -25.32 -12.21 8.70
N ALA A 298 -26.58 -11.90 8.41
CA ALA A 298 -27.50 -12.85 7.77
C ALA A 298 -27.05 -13.25 6.35
N GLU A 299 -26.29 -12.36 5.71
CA GLU A 299 -25.73 -12.54 4.37
C GLU A 299 -24.47 -13.43 4.35
N LEU A 300 -23.93 -13.85 5.51
CA LEU A 300 -22.80 -14.78 5.61
C LEU A 300 -23.28 -16.22 5.85
N PRO A 301 -22.80 -17.21 5.08
CA PRO A 301 -23.13 -18.60 5.28
C PRO A 301 -22.55 -19.14 6.60
N ALA A 302 -23.23 -20.14 7.17
CA ALA A 302 -22.65 -20.93 8.25
C ALA A 302 -21.54 -21.83 7.71
N TRP A 303 -20.49 -22.08 8.50
CA TRP A 303 -19.48 -23.07 8.17
C TRP A 303 -20.12 -24.43 7.86
N ASP A 304 -21.09 -24.84 8.67
CA ASP A 304 -21.78 -26.12 8.51
C ASP A 304 -22.67 -26.22 7.27
N SER A 305 -22.94 -25.11 6.60
CA SER A 305 -23.65 -25.12 5.31
C SER A 305 -22.76 -25.39 4.09
N LEU A 306 -21.44 -25.37 4.27
CA LEU A 306 -20.48 -25.66 3.20
C LEU A 306 -20.37 -27.16 2.89
N THR A 307 -20.10 -27.50 1.63
CA THR A 307 -19.75 -28.87 1.24
C THR A 307 -18.37 -29.28 1.81
N PRO A 308 -18.05 -30.58 1.90
CA PRO A 308 -16.72 -31.03 2.33
C PRO A 308 -15.57 -30.43 1.51
N GLU A 309 -15.74 -30.30 0.20
CA GLU A 309 -14.76 -29.70 -0.72
C GLU A 309 -14.51 -28.23 -0.40
N GLN A 310 -15.59 -27.47 -0.20
CA GLN A 310 -15.53 -26.06 0.19
C GLN A 310 -14.84 -25.89 1.55
N LYS A 311 -15.16 -26.76 2.54
CA LYS A 311 -14.50 -26.72 3.85
C LYS A 311 -12.98 -26.93 3.73
N ARG A 312 -12.55 -27.91 2.92
CA ARG A 312 -11.11 -28.19 2.71
C ARG A 312 -10.37 -26.99 2.11
N THR A 313 -10.91 -26.38 1.05
CA THR A 313 -10.24 -25.25 0.39
C THR A 313 -10.32 -23.97 1.23
N SER A 314 -11.46 -23.70 1.88
CA SER A 314 -11.60 -22.58 2.81
C SER A 314 -10.66 -22.67 4.01
N ALA A 315 -10.49 -23.86 4.62
CA ALA A 315 -9.52 -24.04 5.69
C ALA A 315 -8.10 -23.75 5.19
N ARG A 316 -7.73 -24.27 4.02
CA ARG A 316 -6.41 -24.02 3.42
C ARG A 316 -6.13 -22.53 3.18
N LEU A 317 -7.11 -21.77 2.69
CA LEU A 317 -6.95 -20.32 2.51
C LEU A 317 -6.68 -19.59 3.85
N MET A 318 -7.31 -20.02 4.94
CA MET A 318 -7.06 -19.45 6.27
C MET A 318 -5.68 -19.85 6.82
N GLU A 319 -5.20 -21.06 6.51
CA GLU A 319 -3.83 -21.49 6.83
C GLU A 319 -2.78 -20.61 6.14
N LEU A 320 -3.01 -20.26 4.87
CA LEU A 320 -2.15 -19.34 4.12
C LEU A 320 -2.08 -17.97 4.80
N TYR A 321 -3.22 -17.41 5.15
CA TYR A 321 -3.29 -16.14 5.88
C TYR A 321 -2.54 -16.20 7.23
N ALA A 322 -2.81 -17.22 8.03
CA ALA A 322 -2.18 -17.37 9.34
C ALA A 322 -0.66 -17.53 9.24
N ALA A 323 -0.20 -18.27 8.23
CA ALA A 323 1.22 -18.40 7.93
C ALA A 323 1.83 -17.08 7.48
N PHE A 324 1.14 -16.30 6.65
CA PHE A 324 1.64 -15.03 6.15
C PHE A 324 1.77 -14.00 7.28
N LEU A 325 0.80 -13.94 8.19
CA LEU A 325 0.85 -13.07 9.36
C LEU A 325 2.00 -13.48 10.30
N ALA A 326 2.14 -14.76 10.60
CA ALA A 326 3.22 -15.24 11.47
C ALA A 326 4.62 -15.07 10.85
N HIS A 327 4.75 -15.26 9.54
CA HIS A 327 5.99 -15.02 8.80
C HIS A 327 6.36 -13.54 8.82
N THR A 328 5.38 -12.66 8.62
CA THR A 328 5.58 -11.21 8.67
C THR A 328 5.97 -10.72 10.06
N ASP A 329 5.29 -11.22 11.11
CA ASP A 329 5.65 -10.92 12.50
C ASP A 329 7.10 -11.33 12.81
N ALA A 330 7.58 -12.46 12.26
CA ALA A 330 8.98 -12.86 12.40
C ALA A 330 9.96 -11.83 11.78
N GLN A 331 9.59 -11.19 10.66
CA GLN A 331 10.41 -10.14 10.04
C GLN A 331 10.41 -8.85 10.89
N VAL A 332 9.28 -8.51 11.51
CA VAL A 332 9.21 -7.43 12.50
C VAL A 332 10.09 -7.75 13.72
N GLY A 333 10.14 -9.03 14.13
CA GLY A 333 11.06 -9.52 15.15
C GLY A 333 12.52 -9.23 14.83
N ARG A 334 12.94 -9.44 13.57
CA ARG A 334 14.30 -9.13 13.12
C ARG A 334 14.63 -7.63 13.23
N LEU A 335 13.68 -6.73 12.92
CA LEU A 335 13.87 -5.28 13.12
C LEU A 335 14.10 -4.94 14.59
N ARG A 336 13.28 -5.48 15.48
CA ARG A 336 13.42 -5.31 16.93
C ARG A 336 14.76 -5.85 17.41
N ASP A 337 15.18 -7.02 16.94
CA ASP A 337 16.41 -7.66 17.38
C ASP A 337 17.65 -6.89 16.89
N ALA A 338 17.63 -6.38 15.65
CA ALA A 338 18.67 -5.47 15.16
C ALA A 338 18.80 -4.21 16.04
N LEU A 339 17.69 -3.63 16.51
CA LEU A 339 17.73 -2.50 17.46
C LEU A 339 18.38 -2.90 18.79
N LYS A 340 18.15 -4.12 19.27
CA LYS A 340 18.77 -4.64 20.51
C LYS A 340 20.27 -4.84 20.31
N GLU A 341 20.68 -5.44 19.19
CA GLU A 341 22.09 -5.65 18.83
C GLU A 341 22.86 -4.34 18.70
N MET A 342 22.26 -3.30 18.14
CA MET A 342 22.85 -1.96 18.07
C MET A 342 22.80 -1.16 19.40
N GLY A 343 22.20 -1.73 20.45
CA GLY A 343 21.98 -1.04 21.73
C GLY A 343 21.05 0.18 21.61
N GLN A 344 20.17 0.21 20.61
CA GLN A 344 19.24 1.31 20.33
C GLN A 344 17.81 1.05 20.81
N TYR A 345 17.47 -0.20 21.13
CA TYR A 345 16.10 -0.60 21.47
C TYR A 345 15.50 0.18 22.65
N ASP A 346 16.24 0.39 23.73
CA ASP A 346 15.72 1.06 24.93
C ASP A 346 15.25 2.49 24.66
N ASN A 347 15.95 3.23 23.79
CA ASN A 347 15.59 4.58 23.36
C ASN A 347 14.96 4.60 21.95
N THR A 348 14.14 3.60 21.64
CA THR A 348 13.30 3.58 20.44
C THR A 348 11.83 3.58 20.83
N LEU A 349 11.05 4.52 20.27
CA LEU A 349 9.60 4.45 20.26
C LEU A 349 9.18 3.51 19.13
N PHE A 350 8.80 2.29 19.50
CA PHE A 350 8.35 1.25 18.57
C PHE A 350 6.83 1.15 18.62
N VAL A 351 6.16 1.48 17.51
CA VAL A 351 4.70 1.38 17.35
C VAL A 351 4.41 0.26 16.36
N TYR A 352 3.63 -0.73 16.76
CA TYR A 352 3.17 -1.82 15.91
C TYR A 352 1.65 -1.78 15.82
N ILE A 353 1.14 -1.28 14.70
CA ILE A 353 -0.27 -1.28 14.34
C ILE A 353 -0.55 -2.54 13.54
N VAL A 354 -1.36 -3.43 14.10
CA VAL A 354 -1.53 -4.78 13.56
C VAL A 354 -2.33 -4.80 12.27
N GLY A 355 -3.17 -3.80 11.99
CA GLY A 355 -3.88 -3.66 10.72
C GLY A 355 -4.20 -2.19 10.41
N ASP A 356 -4.11 -1.80 9.14
CA ASP A 356 -4.53 -0.48 8.67
C ASP A 356 -6.06 -0.34 8.52
N ASN A 357 -6.78 -1.46 8.60
CA ASN A 357 -8.23 -1.61 8.68
C ASN A 357 -8.55 -2.99 9.25
N GLY A 358 -9.83 -3.32 9.42
CA GLY A 358 -10.26 -4.67 9.75
C GLY A 358 -9.87 -5.70 8.69
N ALA A 359 -10.20 -6.97 8.94
CA ALA A 359 -9.87 -8.04 8.01
C ALA A 359 -10.55 -7.83 6.64
N SER A 360 -9.87 -8.17 5.54
CA SER A 360 -10.49 -8.06 4.22
C SER A 360 -11.47 -9.19 3.95
N ALA A 361 -12.63 -8.86 3.38
CA ALA A 361 -13.65 -9.82 2.95
C ALA A 361 -13.76 -9.91 1.42
N GLU A 362 -12.77 -9.39 0.69
CA GLU A 362 -12.79 -9.20 -0.77
C GLU A 362 -12.67 -10.50 -1.57
N GLY A 363 -12.20 -11.59 -0.94
CA GLY A 363 -12.24 -12.94 -1.50
C GLY A 363 -13.64 -13.55 -1.65
N GLY A 364 -14.69 -12.81 -1.29
CA GLY A 364 -16.07 -13.26 -1.47
C GLY A 364 -16.49 -14.39 -0.52
N LEU A 365 -17.74 -14.85 -0.68
CA LEU A 365 -18.30 -15.89 0.20
C LEU A 365 -17.57 -17.23 0.09
N LEU A 366 -17.01 -17.53 -1.07
CA LEU A 366 -16.36 -18.81 -1.38
C LEU A 366 -14.83 -18.77 -1.27
N GLY A 367 -14.23 -17.59 -1.07
CA GLY A 367 -12.78 -17.44 -1.25
C GLY A 367 -12.42 -17.40 -2.73
N SER A 368 -11.15 -17.13 -3.02
CA SER A 368 -10.65 -16.98 -4.38
C SER A 368 -9.27 -17.60 -4.57
N SER A 369 -9.02 -18.21 -5.73
CA SER A 369 -7.67 -18.60 -6.19
C SER A 369 -7.03 -17.48 -7.02
N ASN A 370 -7.85 -16.55 -7.53
CA ASN A 370 -7.43 -15.41 -8.31
C ASN A 370 -8.40 -14.22 -8.12
N TYR A 371 -8.18 -13.46 -7.04
CA TYR A 371 -9.20 -12.53 -6.56
C TYR A 371 -9.42 -11.31 -7.50
N LEU A 372 -8.41 -10.93 -8.29
CA LEU A 372 -8.54 -9.85 -9.28
C LEU A 372 -9.50 -10.20 -10.43
N GLY A 373 -9.59 -11.48 -10.80
CA GLY A 373 -10.60 -11.97 -11.73
C GLY A 373 -12.00 -11.87 -11.10
N ASP A 374 -12.13 -12.28 -9.84
CA ASP A 374 -13.40 -12.27 -9.10
C ASP A 374 -13.96 -10.85 -8.95
N LEU A 375 -13.10 -9.85 -8.70
CA LEU A 375 -13.47 -8.43 -8.66
C LEU A 375 -14.17 -7.94 -9.94
N GLN A 376 -13.92 -8.60 -11.07
CA GLN A 376 -14.45 -8.26 -12.39
C GLN A 376 -15.59 -9.21 -12.83
N GLY A 377 -16.01 -10.12 -11.96
CA GLY A 377 -17.05 -11.11 -12.23
C GLY A 377 -16.55 -12.39 -12.90
N LEU A 378 -15.22 -12.60 -12.98
CA LEU A 378 -14.60 -13.83 -13.47
C LEU A 378 -14.34 -14.78 -12.30
N GLN A 379 -15.43 -15.26 -11.69
CA GLN A 379 -15.39 -16.05 -10.47
C GLN A 379 -14.54 -17.33 -10.63
N SER A 380 -13.54 -17.47 -9.75
CA SER A 380 -12.69 -18.64 -9.64
C SER A 380 -13.47 -19.88 -9.16
N ASN A 381 -13.10 -21.06 -9.68
CA ASN A 381 -13.68 -22.33 -9.23
C ASN A 381 -12.82 -22.95 -8.14
N LEU A 382 -12.91 -22.39 -6.93
CA LEU A 382 -12.10 -22.83 -5.81
C LEU A 382 -12.26 -24.32 -5.47
N ALA A 383 -13.45 -24.89 -5.69
CA ALA A 383 -13.73 -26.30 -5.42
C ALA A 383 -12.87 -27.25 -6.27
N SER A 384 -12.35 -26.81 -7.42
CA SER A 384 -11.44 -27.61 -8.26
C SER A 384 -10.09 -27.89 -7.57
N PHE A 385 -9.72 -27.09 -6.57
CA PHE A 385 -8.51 -27.28 -5.77
C PHE A 385 -8.73 -28.20 -4.56
N ALA A 386 -9.92 -28.79 -4.38
CA ALA A 386 -10.23 -29.58 -3.19
C ALA A 386 -9.45 -30.91 -3.12
N ASP A 387 -9.06 -31.45 -4.28
CA ASP A 387 -8.26 -32.68 -4.39
C ASP A 387 -6.75 -32.40 -4.31
N ASP A 388 -6.32 -31.19 -4.66
CA ASP A 388 -4.95 -30.70 -4.46
C ASP A 388 -4.92 -29.26 -3.90
N PRO A 389 -5.16 -29.06 -2.59
CA PRO A 389 -5.05 -27.75 -1.97
C PRO A 389 -3.61 -27.22 -1.92
N GLN A 390 -2.59 -28.01 -2.31
CA GLN A 390 -1.22 -27.52 -2.41
C GLN A 390 -1.03 -26.61 -3.63
N ALA A 391 -1.87 -26.72 -4.66
CA ALA A 391 -1.85 -25.81 -5.80
C ALA A 391 -2.27 -24.36 -5.44
N LEU A 392 -2.84 -24.15 -4.25
CA LEU A 392 -3.07 -22.81 -3.67
C LEU A 392 -1.84 -22.24 -2.95
N LEU A 393 -0.73 -22.99 -2.83
CA LEU A 393 0.49 -22.51 -2.21
C LEU A 393 1.37 -21.73 -3.18
N GLY A 394 2.06 -20.71 -2.64
CA GLY A 394 3.23 -20.12 -3.28
C GLY A 394 2.92 -19.23 -4.46
N GLU A 395 3.93 -19.03 -5.30
CA GLU A 395 4.01 -18.04 -6.39
C GLU A 395 3.01 -18.25 -7.55
N HIS A 396 2.25 -19.35 -7.56
CA HIS A 396 1.34 -19.69 -8.67
C HIS A 396 -0.12 -19.39 -8.40
N SER A 397 -0.47 -18.93 -7.19
CA SER A 397 -1.83 -18.56 -6.83
C SER A 397 -1.93 -17.07 -6.53
N TYR A 398 -3.11 -16.49 -6.75
CA TYR A 398 -3.43 -15.10 -6.41
C TYR A 398 -4.59 -15.07 -5.42
N ALA A 399 -4.41 -15.86 -4.35
CA ALA A 399 -5.51 -16.33 -3.50
C ALA A 399 -5.98 -15.30 -2.46
N HIS A 400 -7.25 -15.38 -2.07
CA HIS A 400 -7.86 -14.61 -0.99
C HIS A 400 -8.86 -15.48 -0.21
N TYR A 401 -8.85 -15.42 1.12
CA TYR A 401 -9.76 -16.21 1.98
C TYR A 401 -11.22 -15.73 1.94
N ASN A 402 -12.13 -16.58 2.41
CA ASN A 402 -13.57 -16.33 2.50
C ASN A 402 -13.94 -15.16 3.44
N SER A 403 -15.02 -14.45 3.13
CA SER A 403 -15.57 -13.39 4.01
C SER A 403 -15.97 -13.89 5.42
N GLY A 404 -16.29 -15.17 5.57
CA GLY A 404 -16.52 -15.80 6.88
C GLY A 404 -15.27 -15.77 7.77
N TRP A 405 -14.08 -16.00 7.18
CA TRP A 405 -12.81 -15.88 7.89
C TRP A 405 -12.48 -14.44 8.27
N ALA A 406 -12.75 -13.47 7.37
CA ALA A 406 -12.62 -12.04 7.67
C ALA A 406 -13.41 -11.67 8.93
N TRP A 407 -14.70 -12.03 8.95
CA TRP A 407 -15.56 -11.78 10.09
C TRP A 407 -15.04 -12.48 11.36
N ALA A 408 -14.59 -13.73 11.27
CA ALA A 408 -14.03 -14.45 12.41
C ALA A 408 -12.74 -13.82 12.95
N THR A 409 -11.87 -13.27 12.11
CA THR A 409 -10.66 -12.58 12.56
C THR A 409 -10.91 -11.15 13.06
N ASP A 410 -12.10 -10.58 12.85
CA ASP A 410 -12.56 -9.32 13.46
C ASP A 410 -13.30 -9.51 14.80
N THR A 411 -13.22 -10.69 15.41
CA THR A 411 -13.87 -11.01 16.69
C THR A 411 -13.52 -9.99 17.79
N PRO A 412 -14.51 -9.43 18.52
CA PRO A 412 -15.93 -9.82 18.58
C PRO A 412 -16.89 -8.93 17.78
N PHE A 413 -16.40 -8.16 16.81
CA PHE A 413 -17.15 -7.03 16.25
C PHE A 413 -18.05 -7.40 15.07
N GLN A 414 -18.97 -6.49 14.73
CA GLN A 414 -19.75 -6.56 13.50
C GLN A 414 -18.89 -6.12 12.31
N TRP A 415 -19.14 -6.74 11.15
CA TRP A 415 -18.54 -6.38 9.86
C TRP A 415 -17.01 -6.46 9.82
N THR A 416 -16.43 -5.91 8.77
CA THR A 416 -15.02 -6.08 8.37
C THR A 416 -14.53 -4.82 7.64
N LYS A 417 -13.34 -4.87 6.99
CA LYS A 417 -12.83 -3.83 6.05
C LYS A 417 -13.94 -3.23 5.16
N GLN A 418 -13.79 -1.95 4.81
CA GLN A 418 -14.75 -1.10 4.08
C GLN A 418 -15.95 -0.58 4.90
N VAL A 419 -16.32 -1.22 6.02
CA VAL A 419 -17.47 -0.80 6.84
C VAL A 419 -17.04 0.14 7.97
N ALA A 420 -16.79 1.41 7.62
CA ALA A 420 -16.36 2.44 8.57
C ALA A 420 -17.36 2.74 9.70
N SER A 421 -18.62 2.32 9.54
CA SER A 421 -19.65 2.52 10.56
C SER A 421 -19.50 1.58 11.76
N HIS A 422 -18.72 0.50 11.63
CA HIS A 422 -18.64 -0.54 12.65
C HIS A 422 -17.21 -0.91 13.04
N LEU A 423 -17.06 -1.38 14.28
CA LEU A 423 -15.75 -1.65 14.87
C LEU A 423 -14.99 -2.77 14.19
N GLY A 424 -15.64 -3.71 13.48
CA GLY A 424 -14.93 -4.72 12.70
C GLY A 424 -14.21 -4.13 11.49
N GLY A 425 -14.63 -2.95 11.00
CA GLY A 425 -13.88 -2.22 9.97
C GLY A 425 -12.79 -1.32 10.52
N THR A 426 -12.98 -0.75 11.72
CA THR A 426 -12.15 0.36 12.21
C THR A 426 -11.28 0.02 13.42
N ARG A 427 -11.69 -0.87 14.33
CA ARG A 427 -10.92 -1.13 15.54
C ARG A 427 -9.79 -2.12 15.28
N ASN A 428 -8.58 -1.70 15.61
CA ASN A 428 -7.37 -2.47 15.39
C ASN A 428 -6.52 -2.63 16.65
N PRO A 429 -5.81 -3.75 16.80
CA PRO A 429 -4.83 -3.90 17.86
C PRO A 429 -3.62 -3.01 17.59
N MET A 430 -3.10 -2.40 18.64
CA MET A 430 -1.82 -1.71 18.58
C MET A 430 -0.97 -2.03 19.80
N VAL A 431 0.32 -2.20 19.58
CA VAL A 431 1.34 -2.29 20.63
C VAL A 431 2.29 -1.10 20.51
N LEU A 432 2.68 -0.53 21.64
CA LEU A 432 3.66 0.55 21.70
C LEU A 432 4.70 0.24 22.78
N ALA A 433 5.97 0.18 22.39
CA ALA A 433 7.09 -0.09 23.29
C ALA A 433 8.09 1.08 23.28
N TRP A 434 8.54 1.47 24.46
CA TRP A 434 9.64 2.41 24.65
C TRP A 434 10.29 2.14 26.02
N PRO A 435 11.18 1.14 26.12
CA PRO A 435 11.62 0.61 27.42
C PRO A 435 12.26 1.62 28.37
N ALA A 436 12.90 2.68 27.84
CA ALA A 436 13.46 3.76 28.65
C ALA A 436 12.39 4.64 29.33
N ARG A 437 11.18 4.72 28.78
CA ARG A 437 10.10 5.60 29.26
C ARG A 437 8.92 4.86 29.87
N ILE A 438 8.54 3.70 29.33
CA ILE A 438 7.39 2.93 29.77
C ILE A 438 7.81 1.96 30.87
N ARG A 439 7.17 2.10 32.04
CA ARG A 439 7.43 1.25 33.22
C ARG A 439 6.35 0.19 33.43
N ASP A 440 5.13 0.45 32.98
CA ASP A 440 3.98 -0.47 33.06
C ASP A 440 4.04 -1.52 31.94
N ARG A 441 5.08 -2.34 31.96
CA ARG A 441 5.36 -3.40 30.98
C ARG A 441 4.21 -4.41 30.90
N GLY A 442 3.69 -4.65 29.68
CA GLY A 442 2.52 -5.51 29.45
C GLY A 442 1.17 -4.85 29.73
N GLY A 443 1.17 -3.56 30.12
CA GLY A 443 -0.02 -2.81 30.50
C GLY A 443 -1.05 -2.70 29.37
N LEU A 444 -2.34 -2.77 29.72
CA LEU A 444 -3.45 -2.55 28.80
C LEU A 444 -3.92 -1.09 28.85
N ARG A 445 -4.18 -0.50 27.69
CA ARG A 445 -4.76 0.83 27.51
C ARG A 445 -6.10 0.70 26.81
N GLN A 446 -7.10 1.30 27.44
CA GLN A 446 -8.50 1.24 27.02
C GLN A 446 -9.04 2.62 26.64
N GLN A 447 -8.18 3.64 26.57
CA GLN A 447 -8.54 4.94 26.04
C GLN A 447 -8.88 4.80 24.55
N PHE A 448 -9.91 5.51 24.10
CA PHE A 448 -10.14 5.70 22.67
C PHE A 448 -8.91 6.35 22.04
N GLY A 449 -8.39 5.73 20.98
CA GLY A 449 -7.35 6.29 20.13
C GLY A 449 -7.66 6.03 18.67
N HIS A 450 -7.09 6.84 17.80
CA HIS A 450 -7.19 6.74 16.36
C HIS A 450 -5.82 6.89 15.69
N VAL A 451 -5.66 6.43 14.46
CA VAL A 451 -4.36 6.41 13.76
C VAL A 451 -3.74 7.80 13.56
N ASN A 452 -4.57 8.85 13.50
CA ASN A 452 -4.08 10.24 13.46
C ASN A 452 -3.40 10.68 14.79
N ASP A 453 -3.53 9.94 15.88
CA ASP A 453 -2.88 10.22 17.16
C ASP A 453 -1.38 9.90 17.18
N ILE A 454 -0.90 9.12 16.21
CA ILE A 454 0.49 8.65 16.18
C ILE A 454 1.47 9.79 15.91
N VAL A 455 1.17 10.67 14.96
CA VAL A 455 2.01 11.85 14.67
C VAL A 455 2.20 12.76 15.89
N PRO A 456 1.15 13.26 16.56
CA PRO A 456 1.35 14.09 17.75
C PRO A 456 2.04 13.32 18.88
N THR A 457 1.85 12.00 18.99
CA THR A 457 2.60 11.15 19.94
C THR A 457 4.10 11.13 19.63
N ILE A 458 4.46 10.97 18.35
CA ILE A 458 5.86 11.00 17.89
C ILE A 458 6.49 12.37 18.16
N LEU A 459 5.77 13.46 17.84
CA LEU A 459 6.26 14.81 18.06
C LEU A 459 6.49 15.10 19.55
N GLU A 460 5.55 14.72 20.43
CA GLU A 460 5.71 14.85 21.88
C GLU A 460 6.88 14.01 22.39
N ALA A 461 7.02 12.77 21.93
CA ALA A 461 8.13 11.89 22.30
C ALA A 461 9.50 12.44 21.87
N ALA A 462 9.57 13.07 20.70
CA ALA A 462 10.77 13.68 20.17
C ALA A 462 11.07 15.08 20.75
N GLY A 463 10.13 15.68 21.50
CA GLY A 463 10.24 17.06 21.98
C GLY A 463 10.15 18.10 20.85
N ILE A 464 9.49 17.76 19.74
CA ILE A 464 9.33 18.62 18.57
C ILE A 464 7.91 19.21 18.59
N ALA A 465 7.77 20.52 18.43
CA ALA A 465 6.46 21.15 18.32
C ALA A 465 5.83 20.88 16.94
N ALA A 466 4.50 20.79 16.89
CA ALA A 466 3.79 20.77 15.61
C ALA A 466 4.10 22.08 14.83
N PRO A 467 4.53 21.99 13.55
CA PRO A 467 4.99 23.16 12.82
C PRO A 467 3.82 24.05 12.43
N ALA A 468 3.98 25.37 12.59
CA ALA A 468 3.03 26.36 12.07
C ALA A 468 3.12 26.51 10.54
N SER A 469 4.30 26.25 9.96
CA SER A 469 4.52 26.25 8.51
C SER A 469 5.58 25.23 8.11
N VAL A 470 5.47 24.69 6.90
CA VAL A 470 6.47 23.80 6.29
C VAL A 470 6.70 24.30 4.86
N ASN A 471 7.95 24.55 4.48
CA ASN A 471 8.33 25.10 3.17
C ASN A 471 7.54 26.37 2.76
N GLY A 472 7.20 27.23 3.73
CA GLY A 472 6.41 28.44 3.49
C GLY A 472 4.91 28.24 3.40
N VAL A 473 4.40 27.01 3.51
CA VAL A 473 2.96 26.70 3.54
C VAL A 473 2.48 26.60 4.99
N ALA A 474 1.50 27.41 5.35
CA ALA A 474 0.85 27.34 6.66
C ALA A 474 0.19 25.97 6.85
N GLN A 475 0.47 25.34 7.98
CA GLN A 475 -0.03 24.00 8.26
C GLN A 475 -1.37 24.06 9.01
N ARG A 476 -2.28 23.16 8.67
CA ARG A 476 -3.51 22.98 9.44
C ARG A 476 -3.20 22.38 10.81
N PRO A 477 -4.01 22.61 11.85
CA PRO A 477 -3.90 21.88 13.10
C PRO A 477 -3.95 20.35 12.87
N MET A 478 -3.34 19.59 13.77
CA MET A 478 -3.53 18.14 13.82
C MET A 478 -4.91 17.83 14.38
N ASP A 479 -5.58 16.85 13.78
CA ASP A 479 -6.87 16.36 14.29
C ASP A 479 -6.65 15.29 15.38
N GLY A 480 -5.52 14.59 15.32
CA GLY A 480 -5.13 13.63 16.35
C GLY A 480 -4.63 14.28 17.64
N THR A 481 -4.69 13.50 18.71
CA THR A 481 -4.23 13.85 20.05
C THR A 481 -3.19 12.86 20.54
N SER A 482 -2.05 13.34 21.03
CA SER A 482 -0.98 12.48 21.55
C SER A 482 -1.48 11.48 22.60
N LEU A 483 -0.99 10.24 22.51
CA LEU A 483 -1.25 9.14 23.44
C LEU A 483 -0.26 9.10 24.61
N ALA A 484 0.76 9.97 24.65
CA ALA A 484 1.83 9.92 25.64
C ALA A 484 1.32 10.01 27.10
N TYR A 485 0.19 10.68 27.32
CA TYR A 485 -0.46 10.76 28.63
C TYR A 485 -0.85 9.38 29.20
N THR A 486 -1.05 8.38 28.34
CA THR A 486 -1.37 7.01 28.74
C THR A 486 -0.14 6.23 29.21
N PHE A 487 1.08 6.67 28.92
CA PHE A 487 2.27 5.85 29.15
C PHE A 487 2.49 5.51 30.62
N ALA A 488 2.23 6.47 31.51
CA ALA A 488 2.41 6.32 32.95
C ALA A 488 1.12 5.93 33.70
N ASP A 489 -0.05 6.12 33.09
CA ASP A 489 -1.33 5.91 33.77
C ASP A 489 -2.36 5.22 32.85
N ALA A 490 -2.64 3.96 33.17
CA ALA A 490 -3.64 3.14 32.47
C ALA A 490 -5.07 3.66 32.63
N LYS A 491 -5.35 4.50 33.64
CA LYS A 491 -6.66 5.04 33.97
C LYS A 491 -6.81 6.51 33.60
N ALA A 492 -5.82 7.09 32.92
CA ALA A 492 -5.91 8.48 32.49
C ALA A 492 -7.16 8.69 31.62
N ALA A 493 -7.82 9.84 31.81
CA ALA A 493 -9.00 10.21 31.04
C ALA A 493 -8.65 10.34 29.56
N GLU A 494 -9.55 9.88 28.69
CA GLU A 494 -9.41 10.00 27.24
C GLU A 494 -9.22 11.47 26.84
N ARG A 495 -8.26 11.73 25.97
CA ARG A 495 -8.06 13.07 25.38
C ARG A 495 -8.60 13.17 23.95
N HIS A 496 -8.65 12.06 23.22
CA HIS A 496 -9.30 11.97 21.92
C HIS A 496 -10.79 11.67 22.13
N THR A 497 -11.60 12.71 22.27
CA THR A 497 -13.01 12.57 22.65
C THR A 497 -13.97 12.52 21.47
N THR A 498 -13.54 12.90 20.26
CA THR A 498 -14.41 12.96 19.07
C THR A 498 -13.68 12.47 17.82
N GLN A 499 -14.26 11.50 17.11
CA GLN A 499 -13.74 11.02 15.82
C GLN A 499 -14.90 10.63 14.91
N TYR A 500 -14.96 11.19 13.71
CA TYR A 500 -15.87 10.72 12.67
C TYR A 500 -15.21 9.62 11.82
N PHE A 501 -16.02 8.80 11.18
CA PHE A 501 -15.60 7.77 10.23
C PHE A 501 -16.49 7.84 8.99
N GLU A 502 -15.88 7.81 7.80
CA GLU A 502 -16.60 7.69 6.54
C GLU A 502 -15.75 6.93 5.51
N ILE A 503 -16.28 5.84 4.96
CA ILE A 503 -15.73 5.11 3.80
C ILE A 503 -16.91 4.56 2.98
N TYR A 504 -16.93 4.86 1.68
CA TYR A 504 -17.96 4.40 0.74
C TYR A 504 -19.41 4.66 1.19
N GLY A 505 -19.62 5.76 1.91
CA GLY A 505 -20.92 6.17 2.44
C GLY A 505 -21.33 5.49 3.74
N ASN A 506 -20.55 4.52 4.26
CA ASN A 506 -20.71 4.07 5.65
C ASN A 506 -20.27 5.22 6.56
N ARG A 507 -21.07 5.53 7.59
CA ARG A 507 -20.84 6.70 8.45
C ARG A 507 -20.83 6.30 9.90
N ALA A 508 -19.94 6.88 10.69
CA ALA A 508 -20.06 6.87 12.13
C ALA A 508 -19.45 8.10 12.77
N ILE A 509 -19.82 8.35 14.02
CA ILE A 509 -19.13 9.29 14.89
C ILE A 509 -19.06 8.77 16.31
N TYR A 510 -17.85 8.80 16.87
CA TYR A 510 -17.58 8.65 18.29
C TYR A 510 -17.59 10.03 18.97
N HIS A 511 -18.25 10.16 20.11
CA HIS A 511 -18.16 11.32 20.98
C HIS A 511 -18.39 10.94 22.45
N ASP A 512 -17.39 11.18 23.31
CA ASP A 512 -17.46 10.98 24.77
C ASP A 512 -18.06 9.62 25.21
N GLY A 513 -17.59 8.55 24.57
CA GLY A 513 -18.02 7.17 24.84
C GLY A 513 -19.21 6.69 24.00
N TRP A 514 -19.96 7.60 23.38
CA TRP A 514 -21.07 7.22 22.50
C TRP A 514 -20.63 7.07 21.06
N MET A 515 -21.26 6.17 20.31
CA MET A 515 -21.04 6.00 18.88
C MET A 515 -22.35 5.90 18.13
N ALA A 516 -22.58 6.78 17.15
CA ALA A 516 -23.67 6.65 16.19
C ALA A 516 -23.13 6.08 14.88
N SER A 517 -23.85 5.14 14.27
CA SER A 517 -23.39 4.37 13.11
C SER A 517 -24.48 4.18 12.07
N ALA A 518 -24.16 4.35 10.79
CA ALA A 518 -25.05 4.05 9.66
C ALA A 518 -24.32 3.20 8.61
N PHE A 519 -24.81 1.98 8.41
CA PHE A 519 -24.36 1.09 7.36
C PHE A 519 -25.04 1.41 6.02
N ARG A 520 -24.26 1.53 4.94
CA ARG A 520 -24.75 1.96 3.61
C ARG A 520 -25.38 0.83 2.79
N GLY A 521 -25.47 -0.38 3.34
CA GLY A 521 -26.20 -1.49 2.73
C GLY A 521 -25.44 -2.29 1.67
N ARG A 522 -24.22 -1.88 1.29
CA ARG A 522 -23.31 -2.67 0.43
C ARG A 522 -22.44 -3.55 1.32
N VAL A 523 -22.64 -4.87 1.20
CA VAL A 523 -21.80 -5.84 1.93
C VAL A 523 -20.37 -5.86 1.34
N PRO A 524 -19.32 -5.98 2.17
CA PRO A 524 -17.92 -5.90 1.71
C PRO A 524 -17.52 -6.96 0.67
N TRP A 525 -18.15 -8.14 0.74
CA TRP A 525 -17.90 -9.27 -0.16
C TRP A 525 -18.68 -9.24 -1.47
N ASN A 526 -19.39 -8.16 -1.73
CA ASN A 526 -20.05 -7.91 -3.01
C ASN A 526 -19.41 -6.71 -3.69
N VAL A 527 -18.25 -6.98 -4.27
CA VAL A 527 -17.36 -5.98 -4.87
C VAL A 527 -17.95 -5.29 -6.11
N ILE A 528 -18.82 -5.98 -6.85
CA ILE A 528 -19.36 -5.54 -8.15
C ILE A 528 -20.67 -4.72 -8.03
N SER A 529 -21.40 -4.84 -6.92
CA SER A 529 -22.75 -4.25 -6.83
C SER A 529 -22.74 -2.80 -6.37
N ALA A 530 -23.56 -1.98 -7.03
CA ALA A 530 -23.88 -0.62 -6.58
C ALA A 530 -24.67 -0.65 -5.25
N PRO A 531 -24.56 0.41 -4.42
CA PRO A 531 -25.36 0.52 -3.20
C PRO A 531 -26.86 0.47 -3.50
N ARG A 532 -27.64 -0.09 -2.56
CA ARG A 532 -29.09 -0.31 -2.70
C ARG A 532 -29.91 0.99 -2.89
N SER A 533 -29.37 2.14 -2.50
CA SER A 533 -30.01 3.45 -2.61
C SER A 533 -28.97 4.55 -2.81
N THR A 534 -29.35 5.64 -3.48
CA THR A 534 -28.58 6.90 -3.54
C THR A 534 -29.00 7.89 -2.47
N ASP A 535 -30.14 7.68 -1.80
CA ASP A 535 -30.63 8.54 -0.73
C ASP A 535 -29.98 8.16 0.62
N PHE A 536 -29.15 9.05 1.15
CA PHE A 536 -28.49 8.87 2.46
C PHE A 536 -29.41 9.10 3.65
N ALA A 537 -30.55 9.77 3.46
CA ALA A 537 -31.54 9.99 4.52
C ALA A 537 -32.33 8.72 4.84
N ALA A 538 -32.36 7.75 3.91
CA ALA A 538 -32.99 6.45 4.10
C ALA A 538 -32.14 5.45 4.91
N ASP A 539 -30.86 5.76 5.20
CA ASP A 539 -30.01 4.86 5.95
C ASP A 539 -30.46 4.77 7.41
N ARG A 540 -30.50 3.54 7.93
CA ARG A 540 -30.79 3.29 9.34
C ARG A 540 -29.57 3.62 10.18
N TRP A 541 -29.74 4.56 11.12
CA TRP A 541 -28.76 4.82 12.16
C TRP A 541 -29.00 3.96 13.40
N GLU A 542 -27.91 3.51 13.98
CA GLU A 542 -27.81 2.78 15.23
C GLU A 542 -27.02 3.63 16.24
N LEU A 543 -27.21 3.37 17.53
CA LEU A 543 -26.54 4.11 18.61
C LEU A 543 -25.97 3.15 19.65
N TYR A 544 -24.74 3.38 20.09
CA TYR A 544 -24.01 2.52 21.01
C TYR A 544 -23.35 3.34 22.14
N ASP A 545 -23.30 2.79 23.35
CA ASP A 545 -22.48 3.30 24.45
C ASP A 545 -21.26 2.41 24.65
N LEU A 546 -20.13 2.78 24.05
CA LEU A 546 -18.91 1.98 24.03
C LEU A 546 -18.21 1.87 25.40
N ARG A 547 -18.68 2.61 26.42
CA ARG A 547 -18.18 2.50 27.80
C ARG A 547 -18.69 1.23 28.47
N THR A 548 -19.86 0.74 28.05
CA THR A 548 -20.51 -0.47 28.58
C THR A 548 -20.74 -1.55 27.51
N ASP A 549 -20.45 -1.24 26.26
CA ASP A 549 -20.56 -2.14 25.12
C ASP A 549 -19.28 -2.09 24.27
N PHE A 550 -18.27 -2.85 24.70
CA PHE A 550 -17.00 -2.94 23.97
C PHE A 550 -17.19 -3.37 22.52
N SER A 551 -18.17 -4.24 22.25
CA SER A 551 -18.33 -4.94 20.98
C SER A 551 -19.19 -4.21 19.96
N GLN A 552 -19.83 -3.09 20.35
CA GLN A 552 -20.86 -2.44 19.53
C GLN A 552 -21.97 -3.45 19.18
N GLY A 553 -22.50 -4.14 20.19
CA GLY A 553 -23.50 -5.20 20.06
C GLY A 553 -24.90 -4.86 20.57
N ARG A 554 -25.11 -3.72 21.23
CA ARG A 554 -26.42 -3.28 21.76
C ARG A 554 -26.85 -1.96 21.14
N ASP A 555 -27.73 -2.01 20.14
CA ASP A 555 -28.33 -0.80 19.58
C ASP A 555 -29.32 -0.15 20.56
N LEU A 556 -29.06 1.12 20.87
CA LEU A 556 -29.80 1.98 21.78
C LEU A 556 -30.62 3.04 21.03
N ALA A 557 -30.61 3.08 19.69
CA ALA A 557 -31.24 4.14 18.91
C ALA A 557 -32.72 4.37 19.26
N ALA A 558 -33.48 3.28 19.46
CA ALA A 558 -34.89 3.35 19.85
C ALA A 558 -35.09 3.82 21.31
N ARG A 559 -34.12 3.59 22.19
CA ARG A 559 -34.18 3.95 23.61
C ARG A 559 -33.69 5.38 23.86
N GLU A 560 -32.71 5.83 23.09
CA GLU A 560 -32.02 7.11 23.26
C GLU A 560 -32.06 7.97 21.98
N PRO A 561 -33.25 8.24 21.39
CA PRO A 561 -33.37 8.93 20.10
C PRO A 561 -32.88 10.39 20.15
N GLY A 562 -32.86 11.00 21.34
CA GLY A 562 -32.30 12.35 21.55
C GLY A 562 -30.78 12.36 21.37
N LYS A 563 -30.07 11.43 22.03
CA LYS A 563 -28.62 11.27 21.89
C LYS A 563 -28.24 10.89 20.47
N LEU A 564 -29.04 10.07 19.79
CA LEU A 564 -28.78 9.75 18.38
C LEU A 564 -28.82 11.01 17.50
N ARG A 565 -29.84 11.86 17.64
CA ARG A 565 -29.94 13.11 16.87
C ARG A 565 -28.78 14.07 17.14
N GLU A 566 -28.35 14.16 18.40
CA GLU A 566 -27.17 14.95 18.79
C GLU A 566 -25.93 14.49 18.02
N LEU A 567 -25.67 13.18 18.00
CA LEU A 567 -24.50 12.64 17.28
C LEU A 567 -24.62 12.75 15.76
N GLN A 568 -25.83 12.62 15.19
CA GLN A 568 -26.04 12.86 13.76
C GLN A 568 -25.67 14.30 13.38
N GLN A 569 -26.09 15.28 14.17
CA GLN A 569 -25.73 16.69 13.94
C GLN A 569 -24.22 16.94 14.11
N LEU A 570 -23.61 16.28 15.10
CA LEU A 570 -22.16 16.37 15.29
C LEU A 570 -21.42 15.72 14.11
N PHE A 571 -21.89 14.59 13.60
CA PHE A 571 -21.34 13.96 12.39
C PHE A 571 -21.39 14.94 11.23
N ASP A 572 -22.52 15.56 10.94
CA ASP A 572 -22.66 16.51 9.84
C ASP A 572 -21.67 17.70 9.98
N THR A 573 -21.47 18.18 11.20
CA THR A 573 -20.51 19.25 11.51
C THR A 573 -19.06 18.81 11.26
N GLN A 574 -18.67 17.64 11.77
CA GLN A 574 -17.32 17.10 11.59
C GLN A 574 -17.05 16.74 10.12
N ALA A 575 -18.03 16.14 9.45
CA ALA A 575 -17.99 15.79 8.03
C ALA A 575 -17.75 17.04 7.18
N ALA A 576 -18.51 18.12 7.40
CA ALA A 576 -18.34 19.38 6.70
C ALA A 576 -16.95 20.00 6.94
N ALA A 577 -16.46 20.02 8.19
CA ALA A 577 -15.15 20.58 8.53
C ALA A 577 -13.97 19.83 7.87
N ASN A 578 -14.16 18.56 7.51
CA ASN A 578 -13.14 17.68 6.93
C ASN A 578 -13.36 17.39 5.44
N ASN A 579 -14.28 18.09 4.76
CA ASN A 579 -14.61 17.90 3.34
C ASN A 579 -15.15 16.50 2.98
N VAL A 580 -15.86 15.86 3.90
CA VAL A 580 -16.64 14.66 3.61
C VAL A 580 -17.83 15.06 2.75
N VAL A 581 -18.06 14.35 1.65
CA VAL A 581 -19.16 14.63 0.73
C VAL A 581 -20.01 13.39 0.60
N LEU A 582 -21.23 13.44 1.13
CA LEU A 582 -22.20 12.34 1.06
C LEU A 582 -22.88 12.30 -0.30
N HIS A 583 -22.15 11.85 -1.32
CA HIS A 583 -22.61 11.69 -2.69
C HIS A 583 -22.20 10.29 -3.21
N ASN A 584 -22.57 9.92 -4.44
CA ASN A 584 -22.12 8.68 -5.06
C ASN A 584 -20.95 8.98 -6.04
N PRO A 585 -19.69 9.11 -5.54
CA PRO A 585 -18.54 9.54 -6.33
C PRO A 585 -18.23 8.63 -7.53
N SER A 586 -18.61 7.35 -7.46
CA SER A 586 -18.24 6.32 -8.45
C SER A 586 -18.79 6.53 -9.87
N ARG A 587 -19.57 7.60 -10.11
CA ARG A 587 -20.23 7.89 -11.38
C ARG A 587 -19.98 9.29 -11.94
N GLU A 588 -19.27 10.15 -11.21
CA GLU A 588 -18.95 11.46 -11.75
C GLU A 588 -17.72 11.35 -12.63
N ASN A 589 -17.84 11.82 -13.87
CA ASN A 589 -16.79 11.80 -14.88
C ASN A 589 -15.72 12.85 -14.52
N THR A 590 -14.99 12.62 -13.44
CA THR A 590 -14.03 13.57 -12.87
C THR A 590 -12.70 13.44 -13.61
N ARG A 591 -12.27 14.52 -14.26
CA ARG A 591 -11.04 14.55 -15.06
C ARG A 591 -9.82 14.76 -14.17
N PHE A 592 -9.22 13.67 -13.72
CA PHE A 592 -7.83 13.68 -13.31
C PHE A 592 -6.92 13.78 -14.54
N PRO A 593 -5.64 14.16 -14.38
CA PRO A 593 -4.64 13.85 -15.39
C PRO A 593 -4.66 12.35 -15.70
N ASP A 594 -4.57 12.02 -16.97
CA ASP A 594 -4.46 10.66 -17.50
C ASP A 594 -3.49 10.76 -18.67
N LEU A 595 -2.35 10.09 -18.56
CA LEU A 595 -1.26 10.20 -19.54
C LEU A 595 -1.60 9.54 -20.88
N ALA A 596 -2.64 8.70 -20.92
CA ALA A 596 -3.16 8.04 -22.11
C ALA A 596 -4.39 8.77 -22.71
N ALA A 597 -5.03 9.69 -21.97
CA ALA A 597 -6.26 10.36 -22.39
C ALA A 597 -6.14 11.05 -23.75
N GLY A 598 -7.13 10.78 -24.62
CA GLY A 598 -7.22 11.39 -25.96
C GLY A 598 -6.19 10.86 -26.97
N ARG A 599 -5.31 9.95 -26.57
CA ARG A 599 -4.30 9.37 -27.45
C ARG A 599 -4.81 8.08 -28.08
N THR A 600 -4.65 7.98 -29.39
CA THR A 600 -4.89 6.74 -30.16
C THR A 600 -3.59 6.15 -30.73
N HIS A 601 -2.47 6.87 -30.60
CA HIS A 601 -1.18 6.45 -31.11
C HIS A 601 -0.12 6.63 -30.01
N PHE A 602 0.66 5.59 -29.78
CA PHE A 602 1.73 5.55 -28.80
C PHE A 602 3.00 5.03 -29.46
N ALA A 603 4.13 5.65 -29.18
CA ALA A 603 5.43 5.25 -29.69
C ALA A 603 6.41 5.16 -28.53
N TYR A 604 6.86 3.95 -28.23
CA TYR A 604 7.78 3.68 -27.13
C TYR A 604 9.13 3.19 -27.64
N ARG A 605 10.13 3.28 -26.76
CA ARG A 605 11.53 2.91 -26.98
C ARG A 605 12.03 2.06 -25.80
N PRO A 606 13.12 1.28 -25.98
CA PRO A 606 13.77 0.56 -24.89
C PRO A 606 14.02 1.43 -23.66
N GLY A 607 13.88 0.83 -22.48
CA GLY A 607 14.02 1.53 -21.19
C GLY A 607 12.72 2.18 -20.69
N THR A 608 11.63 2.08 -21.46
CA THR A 608 10.28 2.38 -20.97
C THR A 608 9.79 1.17 -20.18
N ILE A 609 9.94 1.21 -18.85
CA ILE A 609 9.54 0.12 -17.95
C ILE A 609 8.84 0.68 -16.71
N GLY A 610 8.14 -0.18 -15.97
CA GLY A 610 7.52 0.16 -14.71
C GLY A 610 6.34 1.11 -14.85
N ILE A 611 5.65 1.12 -15.99
CA ILE A 611 4.47 1.96 -16.21
C ILE A 611 3.24 1.23 -15.67
N ALA A 612 2.56 1.83 -14.69
CA ALA A 612 1.32 1.28 -14.17
C ALA A 612 0.26 1.10 -15.27
N GLU A 613 -0.55 0.03 -15.19
CA GLU A 613 -1.55 -0.31 -16.22
C GLU A 613 -2.48 0.85 -16.60
N LYS A 614 -2.85 1.70 -15.63
CA LYS A 614 -3.75 2.83 -15.83
C LYS A 614 -3.15 3.92 -16.72
N GLU A 615 -1.82 4.07 -16.68
CA GLU A 615 -1.06 5.05 -17.47
C GLU A 615 -0.52 4.45 -18.79
N ALA A 616 -0.70 3.13 -18.97
CA ALA A 616 -0.35 2.41 -20.20
C ALA A 616 -1.43 2.59 -21.29
N PRO A 617 -1.12 2.28 -22.57
CA PRO A 617 -2.13 2.29 -23.62
C PRO A 617 -3.29 1.36 -23.27
N ASN A 618 -4.53 1.87 -23.36
CA ASN A 618 -5.71 1.08 -23.02
C ASN A 618 -6.03 0.04 -24.11
N THR A 619 -5.33 -1.09 -24.06
CA THR A 619 -5.50 -2.28 -24.92
C THR A 619 -6.66 -3.17 -24.48
N LYS A 620 -7.48 -2.71 -23.52
CA LYS A 620 -8.60 -3.43 -22.95
C LYS A 620 -9.89 -3.04 -23.67
N THR A 621 -10.80 -4.01 -23.80
CA THR A 621 -12.18 -3.84 -24.33
C THR A 621 -12.33 -3.19 -25.71
N ARG A 622 -11.24 -2.99 -26.46
CA ARG A 622 -11.24 -2.30 -27.76
C ARG A 622 -10.26 -2.89 -28.76
N SER A 623 -10.51 -2.63 -30.03
CA SER A 623 -9.59 -2.98 -31.11
C SER A 623 -8.28 -2.23 -30.95
N HIS A 624 -7.16 -2.90 -31.19
CA HIS A 624 -5.84 -2.27 -31.12
C HIS A 624 -4.80 -3.06 -31.92
N VAL A 625 -3.67 -2.42 -32.13
CA VAL A 625 -2.51 -2.98 -32.83
C VAL A 625 -1.26 -2.67 -32.03
N ILE A 626 -0.36 -3.65 -31.95
CA ILE A 626 0.99 -3.50 -31.41
C ILE A 626 1.96 -3.84 -32.53
N GLU A 627 2.86 -2.95 -32.88
CA GLU A 627 3.84 -3.12 -33.95
C GLU A 627 5.25 -2.86 -33.42
N ALA A 628 6.10 -3.90 -33.41
CA ALA A 628 7.47 -3.83 -32.94
C ALA A 628 8.44 -3.88 -34.14
N HIS A 629 9.28 -2.85 -34.25
CA HIS A 629 10.35 -2.75 -35.24
C HIS A 629 11.66 -3.16 -34.57
N ILE A 630 12.25 -4.26 -35.04
CA ILE A 630 13.40 -4.88 -34.40
C ILE A 630 14.51 -5.18 -35.41
N ARG A 631 15.74 -5.35 -34.90
CA ARG A 631 16.86 -5.94 -35.63
C ARG A 631 17.38 -7.16 -34.87
N VAL A 632 17.39 -8.30 -35.55
CA VAL A 632 17.91 -9.58 -35.08
C VAL A 632 19.38 -9.70 -35.51
N PRO A 633 20.33 -10.00 -34.60
CA PRO A 633 21.74 -10.17 -34.94
C PRO A 633 22.00 -11.54 -35.60
N GLU A 634 23.21 -11.76 -36.12
CA GLU A 634 23.60 -13.02 -36.80
C GLU A 634 23.45 -14.28 -35.93
N GLY A 635 23.50 -14.14 -34.60
CA GLY A 635 23.30 -15.24 -33.64
C GLY A 635 21.84 -15.50 -33.25
N GLY A 636 20.87 -14.81 -33.86
CA GLY A 636 19.47 -14.83 -33.45
C GLY A 636 19.17 -13.92 -32.26
N ALA A 637 17.90 -13.77 -31.91
CA ALA A 637 17.47 -13.01 -30.75
C ALA A 637 16.34 -13.71 -30.00
N HIS A 638 16.27 -13.50 -28.69
CA HIS A 638 15.16 -13.88 -27.83
C HIS A 638 14.81 -12.71 -26.90
N GLY A 639 13.69 -12.79 -26.20
CA GLY A 639 13.30 -11.82 -25.18
C GLY A 639 12.06 -10.99 -25.51
N VAL A 640 11.61 -10.20 -24.53
CA VAL A 640 10.36 -9.43 -24.57
C VAL A 640 10.49 -8.17 -25.41
N LEU A 641 9.53 -7.94 -26.30
CA LEU A 641 9.42 -6.69 -27.06
C LEU A 641 8.50 -5.70 -26.36
N ALA A 642 7.34 -6.17 -25.91
CA ALA A 642 6.39 -5.42 -25.10
C ALA A 642 5.54 -6.36 -24.25
N THR A 643 5.23 -5.97 -23.02
CA THR A 643 4.35 -6.73 -22.12
C THR A 643 3.47 -5.79 -21.30
N LEU A 644 2.30 -6.25 -20.87
CA LEU A 644 1.42 -5.59 -19.91
C LEU A 644 0.75 -6.63 -19.02
N GLY A 645 0.79 -6.42 -17.70
CA GLY A 645 0.19 -7.33 -16.72
C GLY A 645 1.18 -8.44 -16.34
N GLY A 646 0.66 -9.55 -15.81
CA GLY A 646 1.53 -10.62 -15.34
C GLY A 646 0.87 -11.99 -15.30
N ARG A 647 1.41 -12.88 -14.46
CA ARG A 647 1.05 -14.31 -14.40
C ARG A 647 -0.44 -14.54 -14.25
N SER A 648 -1.14 -13.71 -13.49
CA SER A 648 -2.59 -13.83 -13.31
C SER A 648 -3.36 -13.40 -14.55
N ALA A 649 -3.06 -12.23 -15.12
CA ALA A 649 -3.64 -11.76 -16.36
C ALA A 649 -2.74 -10.71 -17.00
N GLY A 650 -2.72 -10.69 -18.33
CA GLY A 650 -1.83 -9.81 -19.09
C GLY A 650 -1.49 -10.38 -20.46
N TRP A 651 -0.63 -9.69 -21.20
CA TRP A 651 -0.13 -10.14 -22.49
C TRP A 651 1.34 -9.82 -22.68
N SER A 652 2.03 -10.61 -23.50
CA SER A 652 3.41 -10.36 -23.90
C SER A 652 3.63 -10.69 -25.38
N LEU A 653 4.29 -9.78 -26.10
CA LEU A 653 4.84 -9.95 -27.43
C LEU A 653 6.36 -10.14 -27.29
N TYR A 654 6.88 -11.30 -27.67
CA TYR A 654 8.28 -11.67 -27.44
C TYR A 654 8.82 -12.62 -28.52
N LEU A 655 10.13 -12.82 -28.52
CA LEU A 655 10.79 -13.94 -29.21
C LEU A 655 11.14 -15.01 -28.17
N ASP A 656 10.73 -16.26 -28.38
CA ASP A 656 11.10 -17.37 -27.49
C ASP A 656 12.60 -17.71 -27.59
N ASP A 657 13.09 -18.66 -26.79
CA ASP A 657 14.51 -19.05 -26.76
C ASP A 657 15.03 -19.56 -28.11
N ALA A 658 14.13 -20.03 -28.99
CA ALA A 658 14.46 -20.45 -30.34
C ALA A 658 14.40 -19.29 -31.36
N GLY A 659 14.08 -18.08 -30.93
CA GLY A 659 13.92 -16.89 -31.77
C GLY A 659 12.62 -16.85 -32.55
N VAL A 660 11.62 -17.64 -32.16
CA VAL A 660 10.30 -17.67 -32.81
C VAL A 660 9.42 -16.57 -32.22
N PRO A 661 8.72 -15.78 -33.05
CA PRO A 661 7.82 -14.74 -32.56
C PRO A 661 6.58 -15.36 -31.89
N VAL A 662 6.25 -14.84 -30.70
CA VAL A 662 5.12 -15.27 -29.89
C VAL A 662 4.34 -14.07 -29.37
N TYR A 663 3.02 -14.16 -29.43
CA TYR A 663 2.12 -13.34 -28.62
C TYR A 663 1.34 -14.25 -27.69
N ARG A 664 1.39 -13.97 -26.39
CA ARG A 664 0.63 -14.66 -25.35
C ARG A 664 -0.32 -13.68 -24.68
N LEU A 665 -1.55 -14.11 -24.43
CA LEU A 665 -2.55 -13.38 -23.63
C LEU A 665 -3.17 -14.35 -22.62
N ARG A 666 -3.27 -13.91 -21.37
CA ARG A 666 -3.97 -14.60 -20.29
C ARG A 666 -5.01 -13.68 -19.67
N ILE A 667 -6.20 -14.21 -19.44
CA ILE A 667 -7.33 -13.53 -18.78
C ILE A 667 -7.71 -14.37 -17.58
N PHE A 668 -6.94 -14.21 -16.49
CA PHE A 668 -7.15 -14.94 -15.23
C PHE A 668 -7.25 -16.45 -15.51
N ASP A 669 -8.12 -17.14 -14.77
CA ASP A 669 -8.40 -18.56 -14.97
C ASP A 669 -9.42 -18.79 -16.10
N ALA A 670 -9.83 -17.73 -16.84
CA ALA A 670 -10.96 -17.78 -17.75
C ALA A 670 -10.58 -18.13 -19.19
N GLU A 671 -9.47 -17.57 -19.71
CA GLU A 671 -9.05 -17.77 -21.09
C GLU A 671 -7.56 -17.50 -21.30
N GLU A 672 -6.93 -18.27 -22.19
CA GLU A 672 -5.54 -18.11 -22.56
C GLU A 672 -5.36 -18.35 -24.06
N ILE A 673 -4.55 -17.52 -24.72
CA ILE A 673 -4.23 -17.62 -26.15
C ILE A 673 -2.72 -17.53 -26.36
N THR A 674 -2.19 -18.44 -27.19
CA THR A 674 -0.83 -18.33 -27.76
C THR A 674 -0.93 -18.26 -29.27
N LEU A 675 -0.39 -17.19 -29.83
CA LEU A 675 -0.08 -17.08 -31.25
C LEU A 675 1.43 -17.24 -31.40
N ARG A 676 1.88 -18.32 -32.02
CA ARG A 676 3.30 -18.61 -32.22
C ARG A 676 3.59 -18.79 -33.70
N GLY A 677 4.66 -18.15 -34.18
CA GLY A 677 5.16 -18.36 -35.53
C GLY A 677 5.69 -19.78 -35.76
N THR A 678 6.00 -20.09 -37.02
CA THR A 678 6.44 -21.45 -37.41
C THR A 678 7.95 -21.63 -37.47
N ALA A 679 8.71 -20.53 -37.48
CA ALA A 679 10.16 -20.56 -37.62
C ALA A 679 10.82 -19.39 -36.88
N PRO A 680 12.10 -19.52 -36.50
CA PRO A 680 12.90 -18.42 -35.97
C PRO A 680 13.00 -17.26 -36.96
N LEU A 681 13.20 -16.05 -36.45
CA LEU A 681 13.54 -14.91 -37.30
C LEU A 681 15.00 -14.99 -37.76
N GLU A 682 15.22 -14.68 -39.04
CA GLU A 682 16.56 -14.57 -39.62
C GLU A 682 17.27 -13.31 -39.12
N ALA A 683 18.58 -13.22 -39.37
CA ALA A 683 19.32 -11.99 -39.09
C ALA A 683 18.85 -10.84 -40.00
N GLY A 684 18.56 -9.68 -39.43
CA GLY A 684 18.09 -8.53 -40.20
C GLY A 684 17.02 -7.71 -39.49
N ALA A 685 16.41 -6.79 -40.24
CA ALA A 685 15.32 -5.96 -39.76
C ALA A 685 13.98 -6.68 -39.96
N HIS A 686 13.14 -6.69 -38.92
CA HIS A 686 11.83 -7.32 -38.93
C HIS A 686 10.77 -6.42 -38.31
N VAL A 687 9.53 -6.58 -38.78
CA VAL A 687 8.34 -5.95 -38.19
C VAL A 687 7.40 -7.03 -37.69
N LEU A 688 7.22 -7.10 -36.37
CA LEU A 688 6.22 -7.97 -35.75
C LEU A 688 4.98 -7.14 -35.46
N ARG A 689 3.83 -7.67 -35.86
CA ARG A 689 2.55 -6.99 -35.71
C ARG A 689 1.52 -7.90 -35.06
N TYR A 690 1.03 -7.47 -33.91
CA TYR A 690 -0.15 -8.03 -33.27
C TYR A 690 -1.37 -7.15 -33.56
N GLU A 691 -2.51 -7.75 -33.89
CA GLU A 691 -3.77 -7.06 -34.10
C GLU A 691 -4.91 -7.78 -33.37
N PHE A 692 -5.66 -7.02 -32.57
CA PHE A 692 -6.93 -7.44 -32.00
C PHE A 692 -8.07 -6.63 -32.61
N ALA A 693 -9.02 -7.32 -33.24
CA ALA A 693 -10.22 -6.75 -33.81
C ALA A 693 -11.44 -7.23 -33.01
N THR A 694 -12.00 -6.35 -32.19
CA THR A 694 -13.19 -6.67 -31.40
C THR A 694 -14.44 -6.83 -32.28
N THR A 695 -15.34 -7.71 -31.86
CA THR A 695 -16.70 -7.84 -32.45
C THR A 695 -17.67 -6.77 -31.96
N GLY A 696 -17.25 -5.92 -31.01
CA GLY A 696 -17.98 -4.71 -30.59
C GLY A 696 -19.19 -4.92 -29.67
N ALA A 697 -19.45 -6.14 -29.21
CA ALA A 697 -20.59 -6.44 -28.35
C ALA A 697 -20.22 -6.63 -26.87
N GLY A 698 -20.89 -5.90 -25.98
CA GLY A 698 -20.80 -6.08 -24.52
C GLY A 698 -19.63 -5.33 -23.85
N PRO A 699 -19.54 -5.39 -22.51
CA PRO A 699 -18.53 -4.66 -21.74
C PRO A 699 -17.11 -5.23 -21.85
N VAL A 700 -16.99 -6.54 -22.14
CA VAL A 700 -15.72 -7.26 -22.32
C VAL A 700 -15.73 -8.05 -23.63
N PRO A 701 -15.74 -7.36 -24.78
CA PRO A 701 -16.01 -8.02 -26.06
C PRO A 701 -14.88 -8.97 -26.44
N GLY A 702 -15.26 -10.09 -27.07
CA GLY A 702 -14.34 -10.98 -27.78
C GLY A 702 -14.02 -10.45 -29.18
N GLY A 703 -13.16 -11.16 -29.90
CA GLY A 703 -12.68 -10.70 -31.21
C GLY A 703 -11.75 -11.66 -31.91
N THR A 704 -11.23 -11.23 -33.06
CA THR A 704 -10.18 -11.95 -33.78
C THR A 704 -8.83 -11.37 -33.41
N THR A 705 -7.87 -12.23 -33.15
CA THR A 705 -6.49 -11.86 -32.80
C THR A 705 -5.53 -12.48 -33.83
N ARG A 706 -4.53 -11.70 -34.26
CA ARG A 706 -3.60 -12.08 -35.33
C ARG A 706 -2.19 -11.61 -35.03
N LEU A 707 -1.22 -12.50 -35.24
CA LEU A 707 0.22 -12.21 -35.24
C LEU A 707 0.74 -12.29 -36.68
N SER A 708 1.48 -11.28 -37.11
CA SER A 708 2.13 -11.21 -38.43
C SER A 708 3.60 -10.82 -38.32
N VAL A 709 4.41 -11.31 -39.26
CA VAL A 709 5.83 -11.01 -39.40
C VAL A 709 6.06 -10.49 -40.81
N ASP A 710 6.64 -9.30 -40.95
CA ASP A 710 6.95 -8.67 -42.24
C ASP A 710 5.75 -8.63 -43.20
N GLY A 711 4.56 -8.35 -42.65
CA GLY A 711 3.30 -8.28 -43.36
C GLY A 711 2.63 -9.62 -43.69
N LYS A 712 3.23 -10.76 -43.31
CA LYS A 712 2.66 -12.10 -43.51
C LYS A 712 2.08 -12.63 -42.21
N GLU A 713 0.86 -13.16 -42.26
CA GLU A 713 0.22 -13.79 -41.09
C GLU A 713 1.03 -15.01 -40.65
N ALA A 714 1.38 -15.04 -39.36
CA ALA A 714 2.09 -16.14 -38.72
C ALA A 714 1.14 -17.04 -37.92
N ALA A 715 0.16 -16.46 -37.23
CA ALA A 715 -0.86 -17.18 -36.48
C ALA A 715 -2.09 -16.29 -36.23
N SER A 716 -3.25 -16.92 -36.01
CA SER A 716 -4.48 -16.23 -35.60
C SER A 716 -5.34 -17.11 -34.70
N ALA A 717 -6.19 -16.47 -33.88
CA ALA A 717 -7.15 -17.14 -33.01
C ALA A 717 -8.39 -16.27 -32.79
N THR A 718 -9.43 -16.87 -32.22
CA THR A 718 -10.61 -16.16 -31.73
C THR A 718 -10.55 -16.05 -30.21
N LEU A 719 -10.62 -14.82 -29.72
CA LEU A 719 -10.73 -14.50 -28.30
C LEU A 719 -12.21 -14.42 -27.92
N LYS A 720 -12.65 -15.22 -26.93
CA LYS A 720 -14.05 -15.21 -26.50
C LYS A 720 -14.40 -13.94 -25.75
N ARG A 721 -13.45 -13.38 -25.00
CA ARG A 721 -13.63 -12.15 -24.22
C ARG A 721 -12.32 -11.41 -23.95
N SER A 722 -12.43 -10.10 -23.69
CA SER A 722 -11.34 -9.29 -23.14
C SER A 722 -11.47 -9.17 -21.61
N ALA A 723 -10.57 -8.42 -20.97
CA ALA A 723 -10.63 -8.07 -19.55
C ALA A 723 -10.97 -6.57 -19.36
N MET A 724 -11.52 -6.19 -18.20
CA MET A 724 -11.70 -4.76 -17.84
C MET A 724 -10.42 -4.16 -17.23
N MET A 725 -9.59 -5.01 -16.63
CA MET A 725 -8.28 -4.72 -16.02
C MET A 725 -7.48 -6.02 -15.98
N TYR A 726 -6.15 -5.95 -16.10
CA TYR A 726 -5.28 -7.12 -15.97
C TYR A 726 -4.70 -7.24 -14.56
N SER A 727 -4.19 -6.15 -13.99
CA SER A 727 -3.54 -6.14 -12.67
C SER A 727 -3.58 -4.75 -12.02
N ILE A 728 -3.31 -4.69 -10.70
CA ILE A 728 -3.07 -3.44 -9.95
C ILE A 728 -1.60 -3.27 -9.50
N ASP A 729 -0.77 -4.30 -9.65
CA ASP A 729 0.61 -4.40 -9.15
C ASP A 729 1.65 -4.73 -10.23
N GLU A 730 1.21 -5.02 -11.46
CA GLU A 730 2.04 -5.30 -12.63
C GLU A 730 2.15 -4.08 -13.56
N THR A 731 3.09 -4.17 -14.51
CA THR A 731 3.53 -3.02 -15.30
C THR A 731 3.40 -3.25 -16.80
N PHE A 732 3.49 -2.15 -17.54
CA PHE A 732 3.75 -2.13 -18.97
C PHE A 732 5.22 -1.83 -19.23
N ASP A 733 5.89 -2.73 -19.96
CA ASP A 733 7.32 -2.70 -20.20
C ASP A 733 7.68 -2.90 -21.68
N ILE A 734 8.78 -2.26 -22.11
CA ILE A 734 9.36 -2.38 -23.46
C ILE A 734 10.79 -2.91 -23.37
N GLY A 735 11.04 -4.03 -24.05
CA GLY A 735 12.38 -4.64 -24.14
C GLY A 735 12.78 -5.54 -22.97
N LEU A 736 11.95 -5.63 -21.93
CA LEU A 736 12.05 -6.59 -20.84
C LEU A 736 10.69 -6.75 -20.16
N ASP A 737 10.63 -7.63 -19.17
CA ASP A 737 9.50 -7.80 -18.26
C ASP A 737 10.04 -7.61 -16.83
N THR A 738 9.53 -6.61 -16.11
CA THR A 738 10.00 -6.28 -14.76
C THR A 738 9.16 -6.92 -13.66
N GLY A 739 8.00 -7.47 -14.01
CA GLY A 739 7.06 -8.07 -13.09
C GLY A 739 7.01 -9.59 -13.21
N SER A 740 5.83 -10.17 -12.97
CA SER A 740 5.59 -11.60 -13.22
C SER A 740 5.24 -11.84 -14.69
N SER A 741 5.67 -12.96 -15.26
CA SER A 741 5.44 -13.22 -16.69
C SER A 741 3.99 -13.64 -16.98
N PRO A 742 3.28 -12.99 -17.93
CA PRO A 742 2.02 -13.50 -18.47
C PRO A 742 2.23 -14.65 -19.48
N ALA A 743 3.48 -15.06 -19.72
CA ALA A 743 3.87 -16.04 -20.73
C ALA A 743 4.88 -17.08 -20.23
N ASP A 744 5.34 -17.94 -21.13
CA ASP A 744 6.15 -19.11 -20.80
C ASP A 744 7.66 -18.79 -20.88
N TYR A 745 8.08 -17.67 -20.27
CA TYR A 745 9.48 -17.28 -20.10
C TYR A 745 9.78 -16.88 -18.65
N ARG A 746 11.06 -16.85 -18.28
CA ARG A 746 11.49 -16.43 -16.95
C ARG A 746 11.88 -14.95 -16.95
N ALA A 747 11.11 -14.12 -16.25
CA ALA A 747 11.45 -12.71 -16.04
C ALA A 747 12.71 -12.54 -15.15
N PRO A 748 13.51 -11.47 -15.34
CA PRO A 748 13.39 -10.47 -16.40
C PRO A 748 13.94 -11.07 -17.70
N TYR A 749 13.17 -11.05 -18.78
CA TYR A 749 13.51 -11.72 -20.05
C TYR A 749 13.91 -10.67 -21.10
N PRO A 750 15.11 -10.07 -20.99
CA PRO A 750 15.51 -8.93 -21.81
C PRO A 750 15.66 -9.34 -23.28
N PHE A 751 15.25 -8.46 -24.17
CA PHE A 751 15.47 -8.66 -25.60
C PHE A 751 16.95 -8.57 -25.97
N THR A 752 17.49 -9.58 -26.66
CA THR A 752 18.91 -9.66 -27.01
C THR A 752 19.25 -9.03 -28.37
N GLY A 753 18.24 -8.57 -29.12
CA GLY A 753 18.43 -7.78 -30.34
C GLY A 753 18.31 -6.27 -30.08
N GLU A 754 18.12 -5.50 -31.15
CA GLU A 754 17.83 -4.06 -31.07
C GLU A 754 16.34 -3.82 -31.30
N ILE A 755 15.68 -3.09 -30.40
CA ILE A 755 14.31 -2.58 -30.64
C ILE A 755 14.42 -1.13 -31.11
N GLN A 756 14.03 -0.88 -32.35
CA GLN A 756 14.00 0.45 -32.94
C GLN A 756 12.78 1.25 -32.45
N GLY A 757 11.68 0.54 -32.19
CA GLY A 757 10.47 1.13 -31.60
C GLY A 757 9.31 0.16 -31.51
N VAL A 758 8.42 0.42 -30.54
CA VAL A 758 7.13 -0.25 -30.43
C VAL A 758 6.03 0.80 -30.58
N ASN A 759 5.19 0.63 -31.59
CA ASN A 759 4.05 1.51 -31.86
C ASN A 759 2.76 0.79 -31.46
N ILE A 760 1.88 1.48 -30.74
CA ILE A 760 0.57 0.97 -30.34
C ILE A 760 -0.51 1.89 -30.88
N GLU A 761 -1.45 1.34 -31.65
CA GLU A 761 -2.61 2.05 -32.19
C GLU A 761 -3.88 1.53 -31.52
N LEU A 762 -4.65 2.43 -30.91
CA LEU A 762 -5.97 2.14 -30.36
C LEU A 762 -7.04 2.53 -31.39
N ARG A 763 -7.99 1.62 -31.63
CA ARG A 763 -9.06 1.78 -32.62
C ARG A 763 -10.46 1.86 -31.99
#